data_AF-A0A6J6W1U4-F1
#
_entry.id   AF-A0A6J6W1U4-F1
#
_cell.length_a   1.000
_cell.length_b   1.000
_cell.length_c   1.000
_cell.angle_alpha   90.00
_cell.angle_beta   90.00
_cell.angle_gamma   90.00
#
_symmetry.space_group_name_H-M   'P 1'
#
loop_
_entity.id
_entity.type
_entity.pdbx_description
1 polymer ?
#
loop_
_entity_poly.entity_id
_entity_poly.type
_entity_poly.pdbx_seq_one_letter_code
_entity_poly.pdbx_strand_id
1 'polypeptide(L)'
;MAGLRERLRSARGVAWVLIAAFVAVVGHSSSNAFGQIFLLVTILLLPGSAIASLLKIRLESISSRVILTVAFGTSFIMVMGYLVSLAGPHVGVDRPLDRIPQLWIWGVVLLVLTIACAIVKRDPVSYVFEGVEPYHVYYSSIFLVFPIVAAIGAFRLNGGHGNDVAVVNLVVIIGLVVFTSIVTWRRDVRFPISALIYSISLAVVWSYSLRAEHLNGWDIQQEFGVCMQTFNRGIWIVPPDHSAYAAMLSLTSFPVQLHSLSGVAFTWIFKAVFTALLALVPLGIFLSVRRVATDGAATATSSLLVIGSIAYPQEMATLGRQAIAFVLLTSIVVILGENIGTRNQRLYFMVMGVSLSFTHYSTAYFQASILFVAWLATFIATGFKRKNRRETVITFGPVICTLIAAVTWNLVITDNNALVKPSSRIVESGLALSASSGIKKVPVEQYQGEILASLKVLVPQLEVLREGRTHTLQDTAVPTLKGVAPGLIDIWNKITILKSDLVNVALSLSVPYLLYLWKREPERYSTEEDLFALGVGALFGAMLFRFSGTLAQFYNPERGALLSNLYFSVPLAVAIMRSIRWRPKLTGTLVISAMAIAMFDVFGLSRFLIGGGAPSSIVGQSESSERFFVSEAEYNAALWAQAHIPKNNLVQTDQYGKIAFLNAPGKYNLLSAYAPNILDWRAFVYESKVNLINHRSRGETKNSHHTTIYVTPTKYFDDNYRVVYSSEFARMYH
;
A
#
# COMPACT_ATOMS: atom_id res chain seq x y z
N MET A 1 -15.20 19.96 44.33
CA MET A 1 -14.03 19.44 43.58
C MET A 1 -14.39 18.62 42.32
N ALA A 2 -15.44 17.78 42.32
CA ALA A 2 -15.82 16.99 41.14
C ALA A 2 -16.21 17.85 39.91
N GLY A 3 -17.03 18.90 40.09
CA GLY A 3 -17.41 19.81 38.99
C GLY A 3 -16.24 20.63 38.42
N LEU A 4 -15.21 20.92 39.23
CA LEU A 4 -13.99 21.59 38.75
C LEU A 4 -13.12 20.63 37.91
N ARG A 5 -13.00 19.36 38.33
CA ARG A 5 -12.34 18.31 37.52
C ARG A 5 -13.08 18.04 36.20
N GLU A 6 -14.41 18.10 36.19
CA GLU A 6 -15.23 17.91 34.99
C GLU A 6 -15.08 19.08 34.01
N ARG A 7 -15.09 20.33 34.50
CA ARG A 7 -14.81 21.54 33.70
C ARG A 7 -13.36 21.60 33.20
N LEU A 8 -12.39 21.11 33.99
CA LEU A 8 -10.98 21.00 33.57
C LEU A 8 -10.79 19.93 32.48
N ARG A 9 -11.62 18.88 32.44
CA ARG A 9 -11.59 17.88 31.35
C ARG A 9 -12.12 18.44 30.04
N SER A 10 -13.21 19.22 30.06
CA SER A 10 -13.71 19.87 28.84
C SER A 10 -12.78 20.99 28.34
N ALA A 11 -12.11 21.70 29.26
CA ALA A 11 -11.13 22.74 28.89
C ALA A 11 -9.85 22.19 28.23
N ARG A 12 -9.46 20.94 28.53
CA ARG A 12 -8.28 20.28 27.92
C ARG A 12 -8.44 20.03 26.42
N GLY A 13 -9.61 19.59 25.96
CA GLY A 13 -9.87 19.37 24.53
C GLY A 13 -9.82 20.68 23.72
N VAL A 14 -10.40 21.75 24.25
CA VAL A 14 -10.36 23.11 23.66
C VAL A 14 -8.92 23.63 23.62
N ALA A 15 -8.15 23.44 24.69
CA ALA A 15 -6.74 23.84 24.74
C ALA A 15 -5.88 23.10 23.69
N TRP A 16 -6.11 21.80 23.46
CA TRP A 16 -5.37 21.06 22.43
C TRP A 16 -5.69 21.50 21.01
N VAL A 17 -6.94 21.85 20.71
CA VAL A 17 -7.33 22.39 19.40
C VAL A 17 -6.72 23.77 19.17
N LEU A 18 -6.70 24.63 20.21
CA LEU A 18 -6.05 25.94 20.16
C LEU A 18 -4.53 25.82 20.04
N ILE A 19 -3.90 24.86 20.73
CA ILE A 19 -2.47 24.56 20.63
C ILE A 19 -2.15 24.00 19.24
N ALA A 20 -2.96 23.10 18.70
CA ALA A 20 -2.78 22.56 17.36
C ALA A 20 -2.95 23.65 16.28
N ALA A 21 -3.94 24.53 16.43
CA ALA A 21 -4.13 25.68 15.53
C ALA A 21 -2.97 26.68 15.64
N PHE A 22 -2.49 26.97 16.85
CA PHE A 22 -1.34 27.84 17.09
C PHE A 22 -0.04 27.25 16.51
N VAL A 23 0.21 25.95 16.75
CA VAL A 23 1.36 25.22 16.19
C VAL A 23 1.24 25.07 14.68
N ALA A 24 0.04 24.99 14.10
CA ALA A 24 -0.14 24.98 12.64
C ALA A 24 0.25 26.32 11.99
N VAL A 25 -0.13 27.43 12.61
CA VAL A 25 0.22 28.78 12.15
C VAL A 25 1.73 29.04 12.29
N VAL A 26 2.33 28.64 13.42
CA VAL A 26 3.77 28.85 13.71
C VAL A 26 4.66 27.84 12.99
N GLY A 27 4.26 26.57 12.94
CA GLY A 27 5.03 25.44 12.39
C GLY A 27 5.20 25.49 10.89
N HIS A 28 4.20 25.96 10.14
CA HIS A 28 4.33 26.16 8.70
C HIS A 28 5.30 27.32 8.37
N SER A 29 5.42 28.32 9.25
CA SER A 29 6.35 29.45 9.01
C SER A 29 7.83 29.10 9.24
N SER A 30 8.12 28.02 9.97
CA SER A 30 9.47 27.78 10.52
C SER A 30 10.25 26.62 9.89
N SER A 31 9.75 25.96 8.84
CA SER A 31 10.38 24.76 8.23
C SER A 31 10.74 23.65 9.25
N ASN A 32 10.14 23.70 10.45
CA ASN A 32 10.52 22.84 11.56
C ASN A 32 9.84 21.48 11.43
N ALA A 33 10.63 20.43 11.18
CA ALA A 33 10.16 19.06 11.02
C ALA A 33 9.31 18.56 12.21
N PHE A 34 9.61 18.98 13.44
CA PHE A 34 8.81 18.60 14.61
C PHE A 34 7.38 19.16 14.55
N GLY A 35 7.25 20.45 14.19
CA GLY A 35 5.95 21.10 14.03
C GLY A 35 5.13 20.46 12.91
N GLN A 36 5.80 20.12 11.81
CA GLN A 36 5.18 19.42 10.68
C GLN A 36 4.64 18.03 11.06
N ILE A 37 5.44 17.22 11.77
CA ILE A 37 5.03 15.89 12.24
C ILE A 37 3.88 16.00 13.24
N PHE A 38 3.98 16.92 14.20
CA PHE A 38 2.92 17.14 15.18
C PHE A 38 1.59 17.49 14.51
N LEU A 39 1.62 18.37 13.52
CA LEU A 39 0.43 18.76 12.77
C LEU A 39 -0.14 17.61 11.94
N LEU A 40 0.71 16.83 11.26
CA LEU A 40 0.27 15.62 10.55
C LEU A 40 -0.46 14.64 11.48
N VAL A 41 0.13 14.33 12.63
CA VAL A 41 -0.47 13.43 13.63
C VAL A 41 -1.81 13.99 14.12
N THR A 42 -1.88 15.31 14.35
CA THR A 42 -3.11 15.98 14.77
C THR A 42 -4.20 15.86 13.70
N ILE A 43 -3.91 16.18 12.44
CA ILE A 43 -4.89 16.13 11.34
C ILE A 43 -5.39 14.70 11.11
N LEU A 44 -4.50 13.70 11.22
CA LEU A 44 -4.85 12.30 11.02
C LEU A 44 -5.67 11.70 12.19
N LEU A 45 -5.44 12.16 13.43
CA LEU A 45 -6.08 11.56 14.62
C LEU A 45 -7.26 12.37 15.17
N LEU A 46 -7.19 13.70 15.17
CA LEU A 46 -8.16 14.53 15.88
C LEU A 46 -9.59 14.43 15.30
N PRO A 47 -9.81 14.49 13.98
CA PRO A 47 -11.16 14.39 13.42
C PRO A 47 -11.77 13.02 13.66
N GLY A 48 -10.96 11.96 13.46
CA GLY A 48 -11.42 10.60 13.67
C GLY A 48 -11.73 10.27 15.13
N SER A 49 -10.96 10.83 16.07
CA SER A 49 -11.20 10.64 17.51
C SER A 49 -12.42 11.42 17.99
N ALA A 50 -12.67 12.62 17.43
CA ALA A 50 -13.91 13.36 17.65
C ALA A 50 -15.13 12.56 17.16
N ILE A 51 -15.08 12.03 15.94
CA ILE A 51 -16.16 11.19 15.38
C ILE A 51 -16.40 9.95 16.26
N ALA A 52 -15.34 9.20 16.59
CA ALA A 52 -15.47 8.01 17.43
C ALA A 52 -16.04 8.32 18.83
N SER A 53 -15.60 9.44 19.42
CA SER A 53 -16.10 9.93 20.71
C SER A 53 -17.57 10.31 20.65
N LEU A 54 -18.02 10.98 19.57
CA LEU A 54 -19.42 11.37 19.36
C LEU A 54 -20.32 10.15 19.13
N LEU A 55 -19.85 9.16 18.36
CA LEU A 55 -20.57 7.90 18.10
C LEU A 55 -20.63 6.95 19.30
N LYS A 56 -19.93 7.28 20.40
CA LYS A 56 -19.87 6.45 21.61
C LYS A 56 -19.33 5.05 21.39
N ILE A 57 -18.47 4.90 20.40
CA ILE A 57 -17.71 3.68 20.20
C ILE A 57 -16.67 3.63 21.32
N ARG A 58 -16.69 2.57 22.14
CA ARG A 58 -15.70 2.32 23.19
C ARG A 58 -15.01 1.01 22.88
N LEU A 59 -13.72 1.10 22.55
CA LEU A 59 -12.86 -0.06 22.36
C LEU A 59 -11.95 -0.21 23.57
N GLU A 60 -11.62 -1.43 23.95
CA GLU A 60 -10.79 -1.69 25.14
C GLU A 60 -9.31 -1.40 24.87
N SER A 61 -8.82 -1.83 23.71
CA SER A 61 -7.42 -1.68 23.32
C SER A 61 -7.08 -0.28 22.80
N ILE A 62 -6.00 0.32 23.30
CA ILE A 62 -5.41 1.58 22.79
C ILE A 62 -5.15 1.46 21.28
N SER A 63 -4.55 0.34 20.86
CA SER A 63 -4.20 0.08 19.46
C SER A 63 -5.43 0.00 18.57
N SER A 64 -6.52 -0.64 19.03
CA SER A 64 -7.79 -0.67 18.29
C SER A 64 -8.37 0.73 18.14
N ARG A 65 -8.30 1.57 19.19
CA ARG A 65 -8.75 2.98 19.13
C ARG A 65 -7.93 3.81 18.16
N VAL A 66 -6.61 3.62 18.09
CA VAL A 66 -5.74 4.30 17.13
C VAL A 66 -6.11 3.91 15.69
N ILE A 67 -6.23 2.62 15.38
CA ILE A 67 -6.63 2.15 14.04
C ILE A 67 -7.98 2.73 13.63
N LEU A 68 -8.96 2.66 14.52
CA LEU A 68 -10.31 3.21 14.29
C LEU A 68 -10.27 4.72 14.02
N THR A 69 -9.51 5.44 14.85
CA THR A 69 -9.36 6.89 14.76
C THR A 69 -8.70 7.29 13.45
N VAL A 70 -7.65 6.58 13.04
CA VAL A 70 -6.99 6.81 11.75
C VAL A 70 -7.95 6.54 10.59
N ALA A 71 -8.72 5.46 10.62
CA ALA A 71 -9.67 5.12 9.56
C ALA A 71 -10.79 6.17 9.41
N PHE A 72 -11.34 6.67 10.52
CA PHE A 72 -12.28 7.79 10.48
C PHE A 72 -11.61 9.09 10.03
N GLY A 73 -10.40 9.38 10.50
CA GLY A 73 -9.66 10.59 10.14
C GLY A 73 -9.36 10.64 8.65
N THR A 74 -8.82 9.58 8.06
CA THR A 74 -8.54 9.51 6.62
C THR A 74 -9.82 9.62 5.79
N SER A 75 -10.88 8.91 6.19
CA SER A 75 -12.21 9.03 5.55
C SER A 75 -12.73 10.46 5.59
N PHE A 76 -12.64 11.11 6.76
CA PHE A 76 -13.11 12.47 6.96
C PHE A 76 -12.33 13.47 6.10
N ILE A 77 -11.00 13.38 6.06
CA ILE A 77 -10.15 14.24 5.22
C ILE A 77 -10.52 14.09 3.74
N MET A 78 -10.70 12.86 3.25
CA MET A 78 -11.11 12.63 1.85
C MET A 78 -12.48 13.25 1.53
N VAL A 79 -13.48 13.01 2.38
CA VAL A 79 -14.83 13.58 2.20
C VAL A 79 -14.80 15.11 2.28
N MET A 80 -14.07 15.69 3.23
CA MET A 80 -13.91 17.13 3.33
C MET A 80 -13.27 17.72 2.08
N GLY A 81 -12.22 17.09 1.57
CA GLY A 81 -11.54 17.50 0.34
C GLY A 81 -12.46 17.51 -0.87
N TYR A 82 -13.34 16.51 -0.99
CA TYR A 82 -14.38 16.44 -2.00
C TYR A 82 -15.42 17.55 -1.82
N LEU A 83 -15.98 17.72 -0.62
CA LEU A 83 -17.03 18.70 -0.34
C LEU A 83 -16.57 20.14 -0.58
N VAL A 84 -15.35 20.49 -0.16
CA VAL A 84 -14.82 21.85 -0.35
C VAL A 84 -14.46 22.10 -1.80
N SER A 85 -14.02 21.08 -2.54
CA SER A 85 -13.79 21.19 -3.97
C SER A 85 -15.10 21.40 -4.73
N LEU A 86 -16.18 20.75 -4.30
CA LEU A 86 -17.50 20.93 -4.90
C LEU A 86 -18.12 22.30 -4.55
N ALA A 87 -18.09 22.69 -3.28
CA ALA A 87 -18.78 23.89 -2.80
C ALA A 87 -17.97 25.19 -2.98
N GLY A 88 -16.64 25.12 -2.94
CA GLY A 88 -15.73 26.27 -2.96
C GLY A 88 -16.00 27.24 -4.11
N PRO A 89 -16.02 26.79 -5.38
CA PRO A 89 -16.27 27.67 -6.52
C PRO A 89 -17.64 28.37 -6.45
N HIS A 90 -18.66 27.72 -5.89
CA HIS A 90 -20.00 28.30 -5.75
C HIS A 90 -20.08 29.41 -4.69
N VAL A 91 -19.11 29.48 -3.77
CA VAL A 91 -19.00 30.54 -2.76
C VAL A 91 -17.85 31.52 -3.04
N GLY A 92 -17.30 31.51 -4.26
CA GLY A 92 -16.23 32.41 -4.70
C GLY A 92 -14.82 32.01 -4.27
N VAL A 93 -14.61 30.77 -3.83
CA VAL A 93 -13.28 30.22 -3.49
C VAL A 93 -12.83 29.26 -4.59
N ASP A 94 -12.10 29.77 -5.58
CA ASP A 94 -11.68 28.99 -6.76
C ASP A 94 -10.65 27.89 -6.45
N ARG A 95 -9.82 28.11 -5.42
CA ARG A 95 -8.73 27.21 -5.02
C ARG A 95 -8.87 26.74 -3.57
N PRO A 96 -9.95 26.02 -3.22
CA PRO A 96 -10.29 25.69 -1.83
C PRO A 96 -9.28 24.75 -1.16
N LEU A 97 -8.44 24.03 -1.91
CA LEU A 97 -7.41 23.13 -1.38
C LEU A 97 -6.07 23.83 -1.10
N ASP A 98 -5.93 25.11 -1.45
CA ASP A 98 -4.76 25.90 -1.10
C ASP A 98 -4.70 26.15 0.43
N ARG A 99 -3.50 26.48 0.92
CA ARG A 99 -3.23 26.67 2.34
C ARG A 99 -4.21 27.61 3.05
N ILE A 100 -4.41 28.81 2.54
CA ILE A 100 -5.19 29.85 3.26
C ILE A 100 -6.66 29.42 3.42
N PRO A 101 -7.38 29.01 2.36
CA PRO A 101 -8.71 28.44 2.51
C PRO A 101 -8.75 27.23 3.44
N GLN A 102 -7.78 26.31 3.35
CA GLN A 102 -7.73 25.12 4.20
C GLN A 102 -7.58 25.46 5.69
N LEU A 103 -6.77 26.46 6.05
CA LEU A 103 -6.65 26.88 7.46
C LEU A 103 -7.99 27.38 8.03
N TRP A 104 -8.76 28.15 7.25
CA TRP A 104 -10.08 28.61 7.66
C TRP A 104 -11.09 27.47 7.76
N ILE A 105 -11.17 26.63 6.73
CA ILE A 105 -12.06 25.46 6.68
C ILE A 105 -11.79 24.54 7.88
N TRP A 106 -10.53 24.16 8.08
CA TRP A 106 -10.14 23.29 9.19
C TRP A 106 -10.29 23.97 10.55
N GLY A 107 -10.05 25.27 10.66
CA GLY A 107 -10.32 26.04 11.87
C GLY A 107 -11.80 25.96 12.28
N VAL A 108 -12.71 26.18 11.33
CA VAL A 108 -14.16 26.06 11.56
C VAL A 108 -14.56 24.62 11.88
N VAL A 109 -14.07 23.64 11.11
CA VAL A 109 -14.37 22.22 11.33
C VAL A 109 -13.93 21.76 12.72
N LEU A 110 -12.69 22.07 13.12
CA LEU A 110 -12.17 21.70 14.43
C LEU A 110 -12.93 22.42 15.55
N LEU A 111 -13.32 23.68 15.35
CA LEU A 111 -14.17 24.41 16.30
C LEU A 111 -15.53 23.71 16.47
N VAL A 112 -16.21 23.36 15.38
CA VAL A 112 -17.50 22.66 15.41
C VAL A 112 -17.39 21.30 16.09
N LEU A 113 -16.38 20.49 15.74
CA LEU A 113 -16.13 19.20 16.36
C LEU A 113 -15.85 19.36 17.87
N THR A 114 -15.07 20.37 18.25
CA THR A 114 -14.76 20.65 19.66
C THR A 114 -16.01 21.05 20.44
N ILE A 115 -16.85 21.93 19.88
CA ILE A 115 -18.12 22.32 20.49
C ILE A 115 -19.04 21.10 20.64
N ALA A 116 -19.18 20.29 19.60
CA ALA A 116 -19.99 19.06 19.66
C ALA A 116 -19.49 18.10 20.74
N CYS A 117 -18.18 17.89 20.83
CA CYS A 117 -17.56 17.08 21.87
C CYS A 117 -17.78 17.68 23.28
N ALA A 118 -17.68 19.00 23.43
CA ALA A 118 -17.92 19.70 24.69
C ALA A 118 -19.38 19.59 25.15
N ILE A 119 -20.35 19.72 24.25
CA ILE A 119 -21.79 19.53 24.53
C ILE A 119 -22.06 18.12 25.04
N VAL A 120 -21.44 17.11 24.43
CA VAL A 120 -21.57 15.71 24.83
C VAL A 120 -20.66 15.35 26.01
N LYS A 121 -19.89 16.32 26.54
CA LYS A 121 -18.92 16.17 27.64
C LYS A 121 -17.89 15.06 27.39
N ARG A 122 -17.33 15.00 26.18
CA ARG A 122 -16.30 14.03 25.80
C ARG A 122 -15.08 14.73 25.26
N ASP A 123 -13.91 14.20 25.60
CA ASP A 123 -12.64 14.70 25.11
C ASP A 123 -12.07 13.75 24.07
N PRO A 124 -11.93 14.17 22.80
CA PRO A 124 -11.41 13.33 21.72
C PRO A 124 -9.96 12.88 21.97
N VAL A 125 -9.15 13.71 22.62
CA VAL A 125 -7.74 13.36 22.92
C VAL A 125 -7.71 12.27 23.99
N SER A 126 -8.47 12.46 25.07
CA SER A 126 -8.60 11.45 26.12
C SER A 126 -9.13 10.12 25.58
N TYR A 127 -10.02 10.12 24.57
CA TYR A 127 -10.53 8.88 23.97
C TYR A 127 -9.41 8.01 23.39
N VAL A 128 -8.49 8.59 22.60
CA VAL A 128 -7.41 7.82 21.96
C VAL A 128 -6.46 7.27 23.02
N PHE A 129 -6.04 8.12 23.95
CA PHE A 129 -4.98 7.83 24.91
C PHE A 129 -5.49 7.34 26.28
N GLU A 130 -6.77 6.98 26.40
CA GLU A 130 -7.33 6.42 27.64
C GLU A 130 -6.54 5.17 28.05
N GLY A 131 -6.11 5.07 29.31
CA GLY A 131 -5.34 3.92 29.79
C GLY A 131 -3.88 3.87 29.30
N VAL A 132 -3.35 4.93 28.67
CA VAL A 132 -1.92 5.03 28.37
C VAL A 132 -1.15 5.28 29.68
N GLU A 133 -0.37 4.29 30.08
CA GLU A 133 0.57 4.38 31.20
C GLU A 133 2.00 4.74 30.75
N PRO A 134 2.86 5.29 31.64
CA PRO A 134 4.23 5.70 31.30
C PRO A 134 5.07 4.58 30.67
N TYR A 135 4.86 3.32 31.07
CA TYR A 135 5.60 2.20 30.47
C TYR A 135 5.30 2.02 28.98
N HIS A 136 4.06 2.29 28.54
CA HIS A 136 3.70 2.23 27.12
C HIS A 136 4.50 3.25 26.32
N VAL A 137 4.63 4.48 26.84
CA VAL A 137 5.40 5.56 26.21
C VAL A 137 6.88 5.20 26.18
N TYR A 138 7.43 4.71 27.28
CA TYR A 138 8.82 4.28 27.39
C TYR A 138 9.19 3.21 26.36
N TYR A 139 8.45 2.10 26.32
CA TYR A 139 8.73 1.02 25.36
C TYR A 139 8.43 1.41 23.92
N SER A 140 7.37 2.19 23.65
CA SER A 140 7.11 2.69 22.30
C SER A 140 8.27 3.57 21.82
N SER A 141 8.83 4.39 22.70
CA SER A 141 10.01 5.22 22.40
C SER A 141 11.24 4.38 22.10
N ILE A 142 11.48 3.30 22.87
CA ILE A 142 12.56 2.34 22.58
C ILE A 142 12.36 1.70 21.21
N PHE A 143 11.13 1.24 20.91
CA PHE A 143 10.88 0.54 19.65
C PHE A 143 11.04 1.45 18.44
N LEU A 144 10.92 2.78 18.55
CA LEU A 144 11.21 3.69 17.44
C LEU A 144 12.65 3.56 16.91
N VAL A 145 13.56 2.92 17.65
CA VAL A 145 14.90 2.59 17.14
C VAL A 145 14.86 1.80 15.83
N PHE A 146 13.94 0.84 15.67
CA PHE A 146 13.89 -0.02 14.47
C PHE A 146 13.59 0.78 13.18
N PRO A 147 12.54 1.62 13.11
CA PRO A 147 12.28 2.44 11.93
C PRO A 147 13.33 3.52 11.72
N ILE A 148 13.92 4.08 12.78
CA ILE A 148 15.04 5.04 12.65
C ILE A 148 16.25 4.36 12.01
N VAL A 149 16.65 3.18 12.49
CA VAL A 149 17.77 2.41 11.93
C VAL A 149 17.46 1.97 10.49
N ALA A 150 16.21 1.62 10.17
CA ALA A 150 15.80 1.32 8.80
C ALA A 150 15.96 2.52 7.86
N ALA A 151 15.55 3.71 8.31
CA ALA A 151 15.73 4.95 7.54
C ALA A 151 17.22 5.26 7.34
N ILE A 152 18.05 5.14 8.39
CA ILE A 152 19.50 5.31 8.29
C ILE A 152 20.11 4.31 7.30
N GLY A 153 19.70 3.03 7.37
CA GLY A 153 20.14 2.00 6.44
C GLY A 153 19.76 2.33 4.99
N ALA A 154 18.54 2.80 4.75
CA ALA A 154 18.10 3.23 3.42
C ALA A 154 18.92 4.42 2.90
N PHE A 155 19.13 5.46 3.71
CA PHE A 155 19.91 6.64 3.29
C PHE A 155 21.38 6.32 3.06
N ARG A 156 21.99 5.43 3.86
CA ARG A 156 23.35 4.93 3.61
C ARG A 156 23.45 4.27 2.24
N LEU A 157 22.51 3.37 1.93
CA LEU A 157 22.45 2.71 0.63
C LEU A 157 22.17 3.69 -0.52
N ASN A 158 21.35 4.74 -0.30
CA ASN A 158 21.13 5.79 -1.30
C ASN A 158 22.43 6.54 -1.61
N GLY A 159 23.22 6.84 -0.57
CA GLY A 159 24.53 7.48 -0.71
C GLY A 159 25.66 6.55 -1.14
N GLY A 160 25.37 5.34 -1.63
CA GLY A 160 26.38 4.39 -2.12
C GLY A 160 27.22 3.68 -1.06
N HIS A 161 26.85 3.78 0.23
CA HIS A 161 27.56 3.11 1.32
C HIS A 161 27.14 1.64 1.46
N GLY A 162 27.82 0.92 2.36
CA GLY A 162 27.55 -0.49 2.66
C GLY A 162 26.14 -0.76 3.20
N ASN A 163 25.75 -2.03 3.13
CA ASN A 163 24.45 -2.54 3.55
C ASN A 163 24.38 -3.04 5.00
N ASP A 164 25.47 -2.88 5.74
CA ASP A 164 25.68 -3.35 7.11
C ASP A 164 24.51 -2.98 8.04
N VAL A 165 24.14 -1.70 8.07
CA VAL A 165 23.07 -1.19 8.94
C VAL A 165 21.71 -1.79 8.58
N ALA A 166 21.39 -1.88 7.28
CA ALA A 166 20.12 -2.42 6.82
C ALA A 166 19.98 -3.91 7.13
N VAL A 167 21.04 -4.70 6.86
CA VAL A 167 21.07 -6.14 7.11
C VAL A 167 20.98 -6.45 8.60
N VAL A 168 21.78 -5.77 9.44
CA VAL A 168 21.75 -5.97 10.90
C VAL A 168 20.35 -5.68 11.46
N ASN A 169 19.72 -4.59 11.04
CA ASN A 169 18.37 -4.24 11.51
C ASN A 169 17.35 -5.34 11.19
N LEU A 170 17.36 -5.85 9.94
CA LEU A 170 16.43 -6.90 9.52
C LEU A 170 16.68 -8.24 10.24
N VAL A 171 17.94 -8.60 10.49
CA VAL A 171 18.30 -9.80 11.28
C VAL A 171 17.81 -9.66 12.72
N VAL A 172 18.03 -8.50 13.35
CA VAL A 172 17.55 -8.22 14.72
C VAL A 172 16.03 -8.27 14.79
N ILE A 173 15.34 -7.71 13.80
CA ILE A 173 13.88 -7.78 13.69
C ILE A 173 13.40 -9.23 13.63
N ILE A 174 13.97 -10.08 12.76
CA ILE A 174 13.59 -11.51 12.69
C ILE A 174 13.82 -12.19 14.05
N GLY A 175 15.00 -11.99 14.65
CA GLY A 175 15.33 -12.55 15.96
C GLY A 175 14.33 -12.13 17.03
N LEU A 176 13.92 -10.87 17.05
CA LEU A 176 12.97 -10.33 18.01
C LEU A 176 11.54 -10.86 17.82
N VAL A 177 11.08 -11.00 16.57
CA VAL A 177 9.77 -11.62 16.28
C VAL A 177 9.77 -13.09 16.69
N VAL A 178 10.84 -13.84 16.37
CA VAL A 178 11.01 -15.25 16.78
C VAL A 178 11.02 -15.37 18.30
N PHE A 179 11.84 -14.56 18.99
CA PHE A 179 11.93 -14.55 20.43
C PHE A 179 10.58 -14.23 21.10
N THR A 180 9.92 -13.17 20.64
CA THR A 180 8.60 -12.77 21.15
C THR A 180 7.58 -13.89 20.95
N SER A 181 7.55 -14.50 19.76
CA SER A 181 6.65 -15.60 19.45
C SER A 181 6.89 -16.83 20.33
N ILE A 182 8.14 -17.18 20.63
CA ILE A 182 8.50 -18.30 21.52
C ILE A 182 8.11 -18.01 22.96
N VAL A 183 8.53 -16.86 23.50
CA VAL A 183 8.34 -16.49 24.92
C VAL A 183 6.87 -16.38 25.30
N THR A 184 6.05 -15.95 24.34
CA THR A 184 4.61 -15.70 24.51
C THR A 184 3.73 -16.76 23.84
N TRP A 185 4.33 -17.86 23.37
CA TRP A 185 3.62 -18.93 22.64
C TRP A 185 2.46 -19.53 23.46
N ARG A 186 2.66 -19.68 24.78
CA ARG A 186 1.70 -20.32 25.70
C ARG A 186 1.14 -19.38 26.77
N ARG A 187 1.57 -18.12 26.78
CA ARG A 187 1.22 -17.18 27.84
C ARG A 187 1.16 -15.78 27.27
N ASP A 188 0.19 -15.03 27.74
CA ASP A 188 0.11 -13.62 27.45
C ASP A 188 1.03 -12.87 28.41
N VAL A 189 1.68 -11.83 27.90
CA VAL A 189 2.61 -11.02 28.68
C VAL A 189 2.14 -9.57 28.67
N ARG A 190 2.39 -8.85 29.76
CA ARG A 190 2.08 -7.40 29.86
C ARG A 190 3.07 -6.53 29.08
N PHE A 191 3.73 -7.08 28.07
CA PHE A 191 4.66 -6.36 27.21
C PHE A 191 3.88 -5.69 26.06
N PRO A 192 4.22 -4.44 25.66
CA PRO A 192 3.50 -3.71 24.61
C PRO A 192 3.83 -4.24 23.20
N ILE A 193 3.47 -5.50 22.92
CA ILE A 193 3.71 -6.20 21.64
C ILE A 193 3.06 -5.43 20.48
N SER A 194 1.92 -4.77 20.70
CA SER A 194 1.33 -3.91 19.67
C SER A 194 2.27 -2.81 19.17
N ALA A 195 2.96 -2.12 20.07
CA ALA A 195 3.92 -1.08 19.69
C ALA A 195 5.13 -1.69 18.96
N LEU A 196 5.57 -2.88 19.39
CA LEU A 196 6.63 -3.62 18.72
C LEU A 196 6.24 -4.01 17.28
N ILE A 197 5.05 -4.59 17.08
CA ILE A 197 4.56 -4.98 15.75
C ILE A 197 4.45 -3.77 14.82
N TYR A 198 3.87 -2.66 15.30
CA TYR A 198 3.80 -1.43 14.51
C TYR A 198 5.19 -0.92 14.13
N SER A 199 6.13 -0.91 15.08
CA SER A 199 7.49 -0.43 14.83
C SER A 199 8.25 -1.31 13.84
N ILE A 200 8.18 -2.64 13.99
CA ILE A 200 8.76 -3.59 13.04
C ILE A 200 8.15 -3.41 11.66
N SER A 201 6.82 -3.32 11.59
CA SER A 201 6.09 -3.10 10.35
C SER A 201 6.56 -1.83 9.65
N LEU A 202 6.70 -0.73 10.39
CA LEU A 202 7.17 0.56 9.89
C LEU A 202 8.62 0.48 9.40
N ALA A 203 9.50 -0.16 10.17
CA ALA A 203 10.90 -0.36 9.81
C ALA A 203 11.04 -1.12 8.49
N VAL A 204 10.25 -2.18 8.32
CA VAL A 204 10.30 -2.98 7.10
C VAL A 204 9.81 -2.17 5.89
N VAL A 205 8.67 -1.47 5.97
CA VAL A 205 8.18 -0.69 4.81
C VAL A 205 9.06 0.53 4.51
N TRP A 206 9.69 1.15 5.52
CA TRP A 206 10.65 2.24 5.33
C TRP A 206 11.98 1.77 4.72
N SER A 207 12.39 0.53 4.98
CA SER A 207 13.56 -0.06 4.31
C SER A 207 13.42 -0.17 2.79
N TYR A 208 12.19 -0.07 2.25
CA TYR A 208 11.91 -0.05 0.82
C TYR A 208 11.49 1.33 0.30
N SER A 209 10.53 1.99 0.94
CA SER A 209 9.97 3.28 0.48
C SER A 209 10.97 4.44 0.53
N LEU A 210 11.96 4.39 1.42
CA LEU A 210 13.00 5.44 1.56
C LEU A 210 14.23 5.20 0.65
N ARG A 211 14.24 4.16 -0.19
CA ARG A 211 15.43 3.76 -0.98
C ARG A 211 15.70 4.54 -2.27
N ALA A 212 14.84 5.47 -2.65
CA ALA A 212 15.10 6.39 -3.76
C ALA A 212 15.30 7.82 -3.23
N GLU A 213 15.95 8.69 -3.98
CA GLU A 213 16.01 10.13 -3.67
C GLU A 213 14.61 10.74 -3.81
N HIS A 214 13.98 10.59 -4.98
CA HIS A 214 12.62 11.05 -5.23
C HIS A 214 11.59 10.00 -4.78
N LEU A 215 11.12 9.12 -5.67
CA LEU A 215 10.13 8.08 -5.38
C LEU A 215 10.60 6.72 -5.89
N ASN A 216 10.13 5.66 -5.22
CA ASN A 216 10.39 4.27 -5.57
C ASN A 216 9.07 3.58 -5.92
N GLY A 217 8.95 3.09 -7.15
CA GLY A 217 7.81 2.28 -7.60
C GLY A 217 7.36 2.64 -9.01
N TRP A 218 6.49 1.82 -9.60
CA TRP A 218 5.85 2.11 -10.88
C TRP A 218 4.60 2.97 -10.69
N ASP A 219 3.61 2.45 -9.97
CA ASP A 219 2.31 3.07 -9.78
C ASP A 219 2.42 4.39 -9.01
N ILE A 220 3.25 4.45 -7.95
CA ILE A 220 3.38 5.64 -7.09
C ILE A 220 3.73 6.92 -7.84
N GLN A 221 4.36 6.78 -9.00
CA GLN A 221 4.83 7.90 -9.81
C GLN A 221 3.64 8.55 -10.52
N GLN A 222 2.76 7.72 -11.08
CA GLN A 222 1.49 8.17 -11.61
C GLN A 222 0.58 8.72 -10.50
N GLU A 223 0.57 8.10 -9.32
CA GLU A 223 -0.17 8.61 -8.16
C GLU A 223 0.32 10.01 -7.75
N PHE A 224 1.63 10.21 -7.74
CA PHE A 224 2.25 11.50 -7.44
C PHE A 224 1.90 12.54 -8.52
N GLY A 225 2.00 12.19 -9.81
CA GLY A 225 1.61 13.10 -10.90
C GLY A 225 0.15 13.55 -10.81
N VAL A 226 -0.76 12.65 -10.46
CA VAL A 226 -2.19 12.97 -10.22
C VAL A 226 -2.39 13.88 -9.02
N CYS A 227 -1.64 13.65 -7.93
CA CYS A 227 -1.63 14.55 -6.77
C CYS A 227 -1.17 15.96 -7.17
N MET A 228 -0.06 16.07 -7.90
CA MET A 228 0.49 17.34 -8.35
C MET A 228 -0.46 18.09 -9.28
N GLN A 229 -1.20 17.39 -10.15
CA GLN A 229 -2.24 18.02 -10.97
C GLN A 229 -3.36 18.63 -10.11
N THR A 230 -3.80 17.92 -9.07
CA THR A 230 -4.82 18.42 -8.13
C THR A 230 -4.30 19.62 -7.35
N PHE A 231 -3.07 19.55 -6.84
CA PHE A 231 -2.40 20.65 -6.14
C PHE A 231 -2.28 21.90 -7.02
N ASN A 232 -1.77 21.75 -8.24
CA ASN A 232 -1.58 22.87 -9.17
C ASN A 232 -2.91 23.55 -9.52
N ARG A 233 -4.00 22.80 -9.60
CA ARG A 233 -5.35 23.35 -9.79
C ARG A 233 -5.91 24.00 -8.53
N GLY A 234 -5.50 23.57 -7.34
CA GLY A 234 -6.05 24.03 -6.06
C GLY A 234 -7.45 23.49 -5.75
N ILE A 235 -7.93 22.55 -6.56
CA ILE A 235 -9.29 21.98 -6.51
C ILE A 235 -9.28 20.57 -7.10
N TRP A 236 -10.05 19.66 -6.52
CA TRP A 236 -10.34 18.38 -7.15
C TRP A 236 -11.55 18.51 -8.08
N ILE A 237 -11.41 18.01 -9.30
CA ILE A 237 -12.50 17.94 -10.28
C ILE A 237 -12.62 16.51 -10.79
N VAL A 238 -13.82 16.16 -11.26
CA VAL A 238 -14.04 14.90 -11.98
C VAL A 238 -13.08 14.87 -13.18
N PRO A 239 -12.25 13.82 -13.32
CA PRO A 239 -11.22 13.77 -14.34
C PRO A 239 -11.84 13.73 -15.76
N PRO A 240 -11.56 14.71 -16.64
CA PRO A 240 -12.11 14.73 -17.99
C PRO A 240 -11.64 13.58 -18.88
N ASP A 241 -10.52 12.95 -18.52
CA ASP A 241 -9.93 11.79 -19.21
C ASP A 241 -10.42 10.45 -18.64
N HIS A 242 -11.41 10.47 -17.75
CA HIS A 242 -11.97 9.28 -17.09
C HIS A 242 -10.89 8.47 -16.34
N SER A 243 -9.83 9.14 -15.87
CA SER A 243 -8.70 8.52 -15.19
C SER A 243 -9.11 7.91 -13.85
N ALA A 244 -8.98 6.59 -13.74
CA ALA A 244 -9.25 5.86 -12.51
C ALA A 244 -8.34 6.29 -11.34
N TYR A 245 -7.14 6.81 -11.61
CA TYR A 245 -6.25 7.32 -10.56
C TYR A 245 -6.71 8.69 -10.05
N ALA A 246 -7.04 9.61 -10.96
CA ALA A 246 -7.51 10.96 -10.61
C ALA A 246 -8.89 10.96 -9.95
N ALA A 247 -9.68 9.91 -10.14
CA ALA A 247 -10.94 9.68 -9.44
C ALA A 247 -10.78 9.33 -7.95
N MET A 248 -9.58 8.94 -7.48
CA MET A 248 -9.39 8.48 -6.10
C MET A 248 -9.00 9.65 -5.17
N LEU A 249 -9.85 9.94 -4.18
CA LEU A 249 -9.63 11.02 -3.21
C LEU A 249 -8.41 10.76 -2.31
N SER A 250 -8.04 9.49 -2.14
CA SER A 250 -6.83 9.07 -1.42
C SER A 250 -5.53 9.54 -2.07
N LEU A 251 -5.55 9.86 -3.37
CA LEU A 251 -4.39 10.35 -4.13
C LEU A 251 -4.46 11.83 -4.46
N THR A 252 -5.66 12.39 -4.50
CA THR A 252 -5.88 13.78 -4.90
C THR A 252 -6.03 14.66 -3.67
N SER A 253 -7.26 14.83 -3.16
CA SER A 253 -7.55 15.77 -2.09
C SER A 253 -6.92 15.39 -0.74
N PHE A 254 -6.70 14.10 -0.45
CA PHE A 254 -6.09 13.65 0.80
C PHE A 254 -4.65 14.17 0.98
N PRO A 255 -3.68 13.81 0.12
CA PRO A 255 -2.31 14.30 0.26
C PRO A 255 -2.18 15.81 0.06
N VAL A 256 -3.02 16.43 -0.79
CA VAL A 256 -3.05 17.89 -0.97
C VAL A 256 -3.40 18.60 0.33
N GLN A 257 -4.42 18.16 1.05
CA GLN A 257 -4.77 18.77 2.35
C GLN A 257 -3.67 18.56 3.39
N LEU A 258 -3.06 17.37 3.44
CA LEU A 258 -1.93 17.13 4.34
C LEU A 258 -0.78 18.10 4.04
N HIS A 259 -0.42 18.30 2.77
CA HIS A 259 0.59 19.27 2.37
C HIS A 259 0.19 20.71 2.72
N SER A 260 -0.99 21.15 2.30
CA SER A 260 -1.44 22.53 2.45
C SER A 260 -1.53 22.96 3.93
N LEU A 261 -1.88 22.03 4.83
CA LEU A 261 -1.92 22.30 6.26
C LEU A 261 -0.52 22.19 6.88
N SER A 262 0.18 21.07 6.67
CA SER A 262 1.43 20.76 7.38
C SER A 262 2.69 21.38 6.80
N GLY A 263 2.70 21.72 5.51
CA GLY A 263 3.90 22.12 4.77
C GLY A 263 4.84 20.97 4.44
N VAL A 264 4.50 19.72 4.76
CA VAL A 264 5.33 18.54 4.43
C VAL A 264 5.36 18.33 2.93
N ALA A 265 6.54 18.16 2.34
CA ALA A 265 6.68 17.94 0.92
C ALA A 265 5.93 16.67 0.47
N PHE A 266 5.33 16.71 -0.72
CA PHE A 266 4.56 15.58 -1.27
C PHE A 266 5.37 14.29 -1.32
N THR A 267 6.67 14.35 -1.64
CA THR A 267 7.56 13.18 -1.65
C THR A 267 7.59 12.47 -0.30
N TRP A 268 7.63 13.20 0.81
CA TRP A 268 7.57 12.63 2.16
C TRP A 268 6.18 12.09 2.53
N ILE A 269 5.11 12.74 2.07
CA ILE A 269 3.75 12.21 2.24
C ILE A 269 3.66 10.83 1.55
N PHE A 270 4.16 10.72 0.33
CA PHE A 270 4.09 9.48 -0.43
C PHE A 270 5.00 8.37 0.10
N LYS A 271 6.23 8.69 0.53
CA LYS A 271 7.20 7.69 1.01
C LYS A 271 7.01 7.30 2.47
N ALA A 272 6.69 8.26 3.33
CA ALA A 272 6.71 8.07 4.78
C ALA A 272 5.31 8.08 5.41
N VAL A 273 4.41 8.97 5.00
CA VAL A 273 3.09 9.08 5.64
C VAL A 273 2.17 7.92 5.22
N PHE A 274 2.05 7.62 3.92
CA PHE A 274 1.27 6.45 3.48
C PHE A 274 1.79 5.15 4.09
N THR A 275 3.11 4.98 4.19
CA THR A 275 3.72 3.77 4.75
C THR A 275 3.61 3.69 6.27
N ALA A 276 3.61 4.83 6.98
CA ALA A 276 3.28 4.89 8.40
C ALA A 276 1.84 4.46 8.68
N LEU A 277 0.89 4.87 7.83
CA LEU A 277 -0.49 4.41 7.91
C LEU A 277 -0.59 2.91 7.58
N LEU A 278 0.10 2.45 6.52
CA LEU A 278 0.17 1.03 6.14
C LEU A 278 0.73 0.13 7.25
N ALA A 279 1.60 0.64 8.12
CA ALA A 279 2.15 -0.10 9.26
C ALA A 279 1.09 -0.50 10.31
N LEU A 280 -0.12 0.06 10.24
CA LEU A 280 -1.26 -0.36 11.05
C LEU A 280 -1.86 -1.70 10.58
N VAL A 281 -1.56 -2.16 9.37
CA VAL A 281 -2.16 -3.37 8.78
C VAL A 281 -1.72 -4.65 9.54
N PRO A 282 -0.42 -4.95 9.72
CA PRO A 282 -0.01 -6.08 10.54
C PRO A 282 -0.46 -5.97 11.99
N LEU A 283 -0.52 -4.73 12.52
CA LEU A 283 -1.01 -4.49 13.87
C LEU A 283 -2.49 -4.88 14.02
N GLY A 284 -3.35 -4.47 13.09
CA GLY A 284 -4.77 -4.82 13.17
C GLY A 284 -5.02 -6.32 12.99
N ILE A 285 -4.22 -7.01 12.17
CA ILE A 285 -4.26 -8.48 12.08
C ILE A 285 -3.81 -9.11 13.40
N PHE A 286 -2.72 -8.64 14.00
CA PHE A 286 -2.29 -9.08 15.33
C PHE A 286 -3.41 -8.93 16.36
N LEU A 287 -4.06 -7.76 16.43
CA LEU A 287 -5.16 -7.50 17.36
C LEU A 287 -6.36 -8.42 17.12
N SER A 288 -6.69 -8.68 15.86
CA SER A 288 -7.80 -9.56 15.49
C SER A 288 -7.52 -11.01 15.87
N VAL A 289 -6.29 -11.48 15.64
CA VAL A 289 -5.85 -12.83 15.99
C VAL A 289 -5.71 -13.03 17.50
N ARG A 290 -5.20 -12.03 18.23
CA ARG A 290 -5.00 -12.07 19.69
C ARG A 290 -6.29 -12.37 20.47
N ARG A 291 -7.46 -12.11 19.89
CA ARG A 291 -8.75 -12.44 20.52
C ARG A 291 -9.00 -13.93 20.65
N VAL A 292 -8.46 -14.71 19.72
CA VAL A 292 -8.70 -16.16 19.64
C VAL A 292 -7.44 -16.99 19.89
N ALA A 293 -6.28 -16.35 19.97
CA ALA A 293 -4.98 -17.00 20.11
C ALA A 293 -4.05 -16.25 21.09
N THR A 294 -3.03 -16.96 21.59
CA THR A 294 -2.01 -16.37 22.47
C THR A 294 -1.22 -15.28 21.75
N ASP A 295 -0.61 -14.38 22.53
CA ASP A 295 0.29 -13.33 22.04
C ASP A 295 1.35 -13.85 21.04
N GLY A 296 1.92 -15.03 21.31
CA GLY A 296 2.97 -15.61 20.46
C GLY A 296 2.43 -16.16 19.15
N ALA A 297 1.27 -16.82 19.18
CA ALA A 297 0.60 -17.26 17.97
C ALA A 297 0.12 -16.07 17.13
N ALA A 298 -0.41 -15.02 17.75
CA ALA A 298 -0.83 -13.80 17.07
C ALA A 298 0.34 -13.07 16.40
N THR A 299 1.46 -12.94 17.11
CA THR A 299 2.72 -12.38 16.58
C THR A 299 3.19 -13.19 15.37
N ALA A 300 3.22 -14.51 15.49
CA ALA A 300 3.71 -15.38 14.43
C ALA A 300 2.78 -15.39 13.21
N THR A 301 1.47 -15.45 13.41
CA THR A 301 0.48 -15.43 12.31
C THR A 301 0.49 -14.09 11.57
N SER A 302 0.49 -12.96 12.29
CA SER A 302 0.55 -11.63 11.64
C SER A 302 1.85 -11.45 10.84
N SER A 303 2.98 -11.85 11.44
CA SER A 303 4.28 -11.74 10.78
C SER A 303 4.39 -12.69 9.58
N LEU A 304 3.88 -13.91 9.67
CA LEU A 304 3.90 -14.89 8.58
C LEU A 304 3.03 -14.45 7.39
N LEU A 305 1.79 -14.01 7.66
CA LEU A 305 0.81 -13.75 6.61
C LEU A 305 0.99 -12.39 5.92
N VAL A 306 1.61 -11.43 6.61
CA VAL A 306 1.68 -10.04 6.15
C VAL A 306 3.13 -9.61 5.98
N ILE A 307 3.92 -9.52 7.05
CA ILE A 307 5.31 -9.01 6.99
C ILE A 307 6.20 -9.93 6.15
N GLY A 308 5.99 -11.25 6.23
CA GLY A 308 6.64 -12.29 5.46
C GLY A 308 5.99 -12.58 4.10
N SER A 309 5.07 -11.72 3.64
CA SER A 309 4.54 -11.75 2.26
C SER A 309 5.31 -10.74 1.41
N ILE A 310 5.75 -11.13 0.21
CA ILE A 310 6.48 -10.24 -0.72
C ILE A 310 5.68 -8.97 -1.04
N ALA A 311 4.35 -9.10 -1.19
CA ALA A 311 3.48 -7.98 -1.52
C ALA A 311 3.52 -6.86 -0.47
N TYR A 312 3.77 -7.17 0.80
CA TYR A 312 3.69 -6.15 1.85
C TYR A 312 4.88 -5.16 1.81
N PRO A 313 6.14 -5.60 1.98
CA PRO A 313 7.24 -4.65 2.04
C PRO A 313 7.73 -4.20 0.66
N GLN A 314 7.58 -5.02 -0.40
CA GLN A 314 8.09 -4.66 -1.73
C GLN A 314 7.07 -3.92 -2.58
N GLU A 315 5.80 -4.31 -2.54
CA GLU A 315 4.77 -3.71 -3.39
C GLU A 315 3.96 -2.62 -2.65
N MET A 316 3.31 -2.97 -1.52
CA MET A 316 2.43 -2.04 -0.79
C MET A 316 3.17 -0.79 -0.28
N ALA A 317 4.47 -0.90 0.02
CA ALA A 317 5.30 0.25 0.40
C ALA A 317 5.43 1.31 -0.72
N THR A 318 5.02 0.98 -1.94
CA THR A 318 5.10 1.82 -3.14
C THR A 318 3.72 2.08 -3.75
N LEU A 319 2.65 1.98 -2.96
CA LEU A 319 1.25 2.11 -3.43
C LEU A 319 0.39 2.90 -2.43
N GLY A 320 0.29 4.21 -2.59
CA GLY A 320 -0.41 5.11 -1.66
C GLY A 320 -1.90 4.84 -1.55
N ARG A 321 -2.62 4.73 -2.69
CA ARG A 321 -4.07 4.50 -2.68
C ARG A 321 -4.45 3.17 -2.03
N GLN A 322 -3.66 2.13 -2.32
CA GLN A 322 -3.91 0.78 -1.84
C GLN A 322 -3.51 0.64 -0.37
N ALA A 323 -2.48 1.37 0.08
CA ALA A 323 -2.14 1.47 1.49
C ALA A 323 -3.31 2.00 2.33
N ILE A 324 -3.95 3.11 1.93
CA ILE A 324 -5.13 3.63 2.64
C ILE A 324 -6.29 2.64 2.59
N ALA A 325 -6.53 2.00 1.43
CA ALA A 325 -7.57 0.99 1.30
C ALA A 325 -7.39 -0.17 2.29
N PHE A 326 -6.16 -0.66 2.45
CA PHE A 326 -5.86 -1.73 3.41
C PHE A 326 -6.03 -1.27 4.86
N VAL A 327 -5.70 -0.02 5.20
CA VAL A 327 -5.99 0.52 6.54
C VAL A 327 -7.48 0.51 6.84
N LEU A 328 -8.32 0.93 5.88
CA LEU A 328 -9.78 0.87 6.02
C LEU A 328 -10.28 -0.56 6.18
N LEU A 329 -9.81 -1.51 5.36
CA LEU A 329 -10.17 -2.93 5.46
C LEU A 329 -9.73 -3.55 6.79
N THR A 330 -8.51 -3.26 7.24
CA THR A 330 -8.01 -3.73 8.53
C THR A 330 -8.86 -3.19 9.68
N SER A 331 -9.29 -1.92 9.61
CA SER A 331 -10.17 -1.33 10.62
C SER A 331 -11.53 -2.03 10.71
N ILE A 332 -12.07 -2.48 9.57
CA ILE A 332 -13.29 -3.29 9.50
C ILE A 332 -13.08 -4.62 10.23
N VAL A 333 -12.00 -5.34 9.91
CA VAL A 333 -11.69 -6.63 10.55
C VAL A 333 -11.52 -6.48 12.06
N VAL A 334 -10.82 -5.43 12.51
CA VAL A 334 -10.68 -5.13 13.94
C VAL A 334 -12.05 -4.90 14.59
N ILE A 335 -12.92 -4.08 14.01
CA ILE A 335 -14.23 -3.75 14.59
C ILE A 335 -15.18 -4.96 14.69
N LEU A 336 -15.09 -5.93 13.79
CA LEU A 336 -15.99 -7.10 13.78
C LEU A 336 -15.92 -7.93 15.06
N GLY A 337 -14.74 -8.04 15.68
CA GLY A 337 -14.60 -8.73 16.97
C GLY A 337 -14.58 -7.80 18.20
N GLU A 338 -14.89 -6.52 18.06
CA GLU A 338 -15.08 -5.61 19.21
C GLU A 338 -16.53 -5.68 19.73
N ASN A 339 -16.73 -5.49 21.04
CA ASN A 339 -18.05 -5.56 21.66
C ASN A 339 -18.76 -4.20 21.71
N ILE A 340 -19.06 -3.61 20.55
CA ILE A 340 -19.69 -2.27 20.43
C ILE A 340 -21.16 -2.30 20.00
N GLY A 341 -21.74 -3.50 19.91
CA GLY A 341 -23.10 -3.75 19.44
C GLY A 341 -23.22 -3.81 17.92
N THR A 342 -24.01 -4.76 17.41
CA THR A 342 -24.12 -5.06 15.97
C THR A 342 -24.57 -3.86 15.15
N ARG A 343 -25.46 -2.99 15.67
CA ARG A 343 -25.88 -1.77 14.97
C ARG A 343 -24.70 -0.83 14.67
N ASN A 344 -23.85 -0.58 15.66
CA ASN A 344 -22.68 0.28 15.49
C ASN A 344 -21.64 -0.36 14.58
N GLN A 345 -21.44 -1.68 14.70
CA GLN A 345 -20.57 -2.43 13.78
C GLN A 345 -21.07 -2.32 12.32
N ARG A 346 -22.37 -2.47 12.08
CA ARG A 346 -22.97 -2.30 10.74
C ARG A 346 -22.82 -0.89 10.20
N LEU A 347 -23.07 0.13 11.03
CA LEU A 347 -22.89 1.53 10.62
C LEU A 347 -21.43 1.81 10.27
N TYR A 348 -20.51 1.36 11.12
CA TYR A 348 -19.07 1.48 10.87
C TYR A 348 -18.67 0.81 9.55
N PHE A 349 -19.15 -0.42 9.37
CA PHE A 349 -18.92 -1.20 8.16
C PHE A 349 -19.37 -0.46 6.90
N MET A 350 -20.60 0.08 6.92
CA MET A 350 -21.13 0.86 5.80
C MET A 350 -20.28 2.10 5.53
N VAL A 351 -19.97 2.90 6.56
CA VAL A 351 -19.13 4.10 6.39
C VAL A 351 -17.78 3.77 5.77
N MET A 352 -17.08 2.74 6.29
CA MET A 352 -15.79 2.34 5.75
C MET A 352 -15.88 1.75 4.35
N GLY A 353 -16.96 1.03 4.04
CA GLY A 353 -17.20 0.51 2.69
C GLY A 353 -17.51 1.60 1.66
N VAL A 354 -18.25 2.64 2.05
CA VAL A 354 -18.41 3.84 1.23
C VAL A 354 -17.06 4.53 1.04
N SER A 355 -16.29 4.72 2.13
CA SER A 355 -14.95 5.32 2.04
C SER A 355 -14.01 4.59 1.10
N LEU A 356 -14.07 3.25 1.10
CA LEU A 356 -13.24 2.42 0.23
C LEU A 356 -13.51 2.71 -1.26
N SER A 357 -14.75 3.05 -1.62
CA SER A 357 -15.20 3.28 -3.00
C SER A 357 -14.48 4.43 -3.70
N PHE A 358 -14.15 5.48 -2.95
CA PHE A 358 -13.38 6.63 -3.42
C PHE A 358 -11.91 6.60 -2.96
N THR A 359 -11.48 5.51 -2.30
CA THR A 359 -10.08 5.29 -1.89
C THR A 359 -9.33 4.46 -2.94
N HIS A 360 -9.90 3.33 -3.35
CA HIS A 360 -9.31 2.46 -4.37
C HIS A 360 -10.36 1.60 -5.07
N TYR A 361 -10.60 1.86 -6.36
CA TYR A 361 -11.64 1.21 -7.16
C TYR A 361 -11.56 -0.32 -7.14
N SER A 362 -10.42 -0.92 -7.45
CA SER A 362 -10.30 -2.38 -7.56
C SER A 362 -10.52 -3.07 -6.22
N THR A 363 -9.99 -2.50 -5.13
CA THR A 363 -10.17 -3.06 -3.79
C THR A 363 -11.62 -2.88 -3.32
N ALA A 364 -12.30 -1.80 -3.69
CA ALA A 364 -13.73 -1.62 -3.40
C ALA A 364 -14.60 -2.68 -4.08
N TYR A 365 -14.41 -2.91 -5.38
CA TYR A 365 -15.13 -3.96 -6.11
C TYR A 365 -14.83 -5.36 -5.56
N PHE A 366 -13.55 -5.66 -5.32
CA PHE A 366 -13.16 -6.96 -4.80
C PHE A 366 -13.73 -7.21 -3.40
N GLN A 367 -13.71 -6.19 -2.53
CA GLN A 367 -14.33 -6.27 -1.22
C GLN A 367 -15.84 -6.48 -1.31
N ALA A 368 -16.54 -5.75 -2.19
CA ALA A 368 -17.97 -5.94 -2.41
C ALA A 368 -18.29 -7.39 -2.86
N SER A 369 -17.45 -7.99 -3.72
CA SER A 369 -17.58 -9.39 -4.13
C SER A 369 -17.37 -10.37 -2.96
N ILE A 370 -16.32 -10.19 -2.16
CA ILE A 370 -16.07 -11.01 -0.95
C ILE A 370 -17.27 -10.95 -0.02
N LEU A 371 -17.83 -9.75 0.19
CA LEU A 371 -18.97 -9.54 1.08
C LEU A 371 -20.26 -10.16 0.56
N PHE A 372 -20.50 -10.07 -0.75
CA PHE A 372 -21.65 -10.72 -1.36
C PHE A 372 -21.60 -12.24 -1.17
N VAL A 373 -20.44 -12.85 -1.40
CA VAL A 373 -20.25 -14.30 -1.18
C VAL A 373 -20.34 -14.66 0.30
N ALA A 374 -19.77 -13.85 1.19
CA ALA A 374 -19.87 -14.02 2.63
C ALA A 374 -21.34 -14.01 3.09
N TRP A 375 -22.11 -13.01 2.66
CA TRP A 375 -23.54 -12.90 2.94
C TRP A 375 -24.32 -14.09 2.40
N LEU A 376 -24.07 -14.50 1.15
CA LEU A 376 -24.73 -15.65 0.53
C LEU A 376 -24.43 -16.95 1.29
N ALA A 377 -23.17 -17.15 1.68
CA ALA A 377 -22.76 -18.31 2.48
C ALA A 377 -23.48 -18.34 3.83
N THR A 378 -23.57 -17.20 4.53
CA THR A 378 -24.32 -17.08 5.77
C THR A 378 -25.82 -17.31 5.55
N PHE A 379 -26.40 -16.77 4.48
CA PHE A 379 -27.80 -16.96 4.12
C PHE A 379 -28.13 -18.44 3.90
N ILE A 380 -27.34 -19.14 3.08
CA ILE A 380 -27.51 -20.59 2.80
C ILE A 380 -27.31 -21.41 4.08
N ALA A 381 -26.25 -21.13 4.85
CA ALA A 381 -25.95 -21.87 6.08
C ALA A 381 -27.05 -21.73 7.14
N THR A 382 -27.85 -20.65 7.07
CA THR A 382 -28.83 -20.30 8.10
C THR A 382 -30.29 -20.53 7.72
N GLY A 383 -30.56 -20.95 6.48
CA GLY A 383 -31.85 -21.54 6.08
C GLY A 383 -32.23 -22.80 6.89
N PHE A 384 -31.30 -23.37 7.66
CA PHE A 384 -31.51 -24.50 8.56
C PHE A 384 -31.64 -24.01 10.03
N LYS A 385 -32.89 -23.92 10.52
CA LYS A 385 -33.36 -23.71 11.92
C LYS A 385 -32.52 -22.79 12.84
N ARG A 386 -32.98 -21.55 13.02
CA ARG A 386 -32.46 -20.52 13.96
C ARG A 386 -33.42 -20.27 15.12
N LYS A 387 -33.09 -20.65 16.36
CA LYS A 387 -33.94 -20.28 17.54
C LYS A 387 -33.25 -19.42 18.60
N ASN A 388 -31.93 -19.28 18.62
CA ASN A 388 -31.21 -18.45 19.61
C ASN A 388 -29.85 -17.98 19.08
N ARG A 389 -29.76 -16.86 18.34
CA ARG A 389 -28.46 -16.33 17.86
C ARG A 389 -28.34 -14.82 17.82
N ARG A 390 -27.09 -14.35 17.97
CA ARG A 390 -26.63 -12.97 17.80
C ARG A 390 -26.86 -12.51 16.36
N GLU A 391 -27.19 -11.24 16.21
CA GLU A 391 -27.28 -10.59 14.91
C GLU A 391 -25.89 -10.46 14.24
N THR A 392 -25.77 -10.93 12.99
CA THR A 392 -24.55 -10.79 12.17
C THR A 392 -24.39 -9.37 11.66
N VAL A 393 -23.16 -8.92 11.47
CA VAL A 393 -22.84 -7.63 10.85
C VAL A 393 -23.01 -7.71 9.34
N ILE A 394 -22.61 -8.84 8.73
CA ILE A 394 -22.69 -9.04 7.28
C ILE A 394 -24.13 -9.44 6.90
N THR A 395 -24.94 -8.43 6.64
CA THR A 395 -26.33 -8.57 6.17
C THR A 395 -26.50 -7.89 4.82
N PHE A 396 -27.67 -8.07 4.19
CA PHE A 396 -27.95 -7.50 2.88
C PHE A 396 -27.72 -5.98 2.83
N GLY A 397 -28.09 -5.25 3.89
CA GLY A 397 -27.96 -3.78 3.98
C GLY A 397 -26.53 -3.27 3.82
N PRO A 398 -25.57 -3.67 4.69
CA PRO A 398 -24.18 -3.28 4.54
C PRO A 398 -23.57 -3.73 3.20
N VAL A 399 -23.86 -4.95 2.73
CA VAL A 399 -23.34 -5.45 1.45
C VAL A 399 -23.81 -4.59 0.29
N ILE A 400 -25.12 -4.37 0.17
CA ILE A 400 -25.68 -3.57 -0.93
C ILE A 400 -25.23 -2.11 -0.86
N CYS A 401 -25.08 -1.55 0.34
CA CYS A 401 -24.54 -0.20 0.54
C CYS A 401 -23.12 -0.08 -0.03
N THR A 402 -22.24 -1.04 0.26
CA THR A 402 -20.87 -1.04 -0.30
C THR A 402 -20.84 -1.22 -1.81
N LEU A 403 -21.71 -2.08 -2.36
CA LEU A 403 -21.80 -2.30 -3.80
C LEU A 403 -22.32 -1.06 -4.52
N ILE A 404 -23.42 -0.46 -4.03
CA ILE A 404 -23.99 0.77 -4.59
C ILE A 404 -22.96 1.89 -4.52
N ALA A 405 -22.27 2.08 -3.40
CA ALA A 405 -21.25 3.12 -3.30
C ALA A 405 -20.10 2.93 -4.29
N ALA A 406 -19.62 1.70 -4.47
CA ALA A 406 -18.58 1.39 -5.44
C ALA A 406 -19.02 1.70 -6.87
N VAL A 407 -20.23 1.26 -7.25
CA VAL A 407 -20.83 1.49 -8.57
C VAL A 407 -21.11 2.97 -8.80
N THR A 408 -21.77 3.64 -7.86
CA THR A 408 -22.13 5.06 -7.98
C THR A 408 -20.89 5.94 -8.07
N TRP A 409 -19.88 5.73 -7.23
CA TRP A 409 -18.65 6.54 -7.32
C TRP A 409 -17.94 6.34 -8.66
N ASN A 410 -17.73 5.08 -9.06
CA ASN A 410 -16.85 4.77 -10.18
C ASN A 410 -17.53 4.89 -11.55
N LEU A 411 -18.84 4.59 -11.66
CA LEU A 411 -19.56 4.64 -12.94
C LEU A 411 -20.43 5.88 -13.10
N VAL A 412 -21.01 6.41 -12.03
CA VAL A 412 -21.98 7.52 -12.13
C VAL A 412 -21.32 8.88 -11.85
N ILE A 413 -20.55 8.98 -10.77
CA ILE A 413 -19.96 10.26 -10.35
C ILE A 413 -18.68 10.56 -11.15
N THR A 414 -17.78 9.58 -11.25
CA THR A 414 -16.47 9.79 -11.88
C THR A 414 -16.36 9.24 -13.29
N ASP A 415 -17.33 8.41 -13.71
CA ASP A 415 -17.36 7.71 -15.00
C ASP A 415 -15.98 7.20 -15.41
N ASN A 416 -15.28 6.53 -14.49
CA ASN A 416 -13.88 6.22 -14.69
C ASN A 416 -13.69 4.89 -15.43
N ASN A 417 -12.60 4.80 -16.19
CA ASN A 417 -12.32 3.68 -17.07
C ASN A 417 -11.74 2.43 -16.36
N ALA A 418 -11.86 2.34 -15.03
CA ALA A 418 -11.26 1.24 -14.26
C ALA A 418 -11.75 -0.15 -14.70
N LEU A 419 -13.04 -0.26 -15.02
CA LEU A 419 -13.65 -1.54 -15.41
C LEU A 419 -13.53 -1.84 -16.90
N VAL A 420 -13.25 -0.85 -17.75
CA VAL A 420 -13.25 -1.00 -19.22
C VAL A 420 -12.25 -2.04 -19.68
N LYS A 421 -10.98 -1.96 -19.21
CA LYS A 421 -9.93 -2.91 -19.60
C LYS A 421 -10.19 -4.34 -19.08
N PRO A 422 -10.56 -4.54 -17.79
CA PRO A 422 -10.99 -5.85 -17.31
C PRO A 422 -12.17 -6.41 -18.10
N SER A 423 -13.21 -5.62 -18.34
CA SER A 423 -14.41 -6.09 -19.04
C SER A 423 -14.12 -6.44 -20.49
N SER A 424 -13.35 -5.61 -21.21
CA SER A 424 -13.01 -5.89 -22.61
C SER A 424 -12.19 -7.17 -22.73
N ARG A 425 -11.21 -7.39 -21.85
CA ARG A 425 -10.44 -8.66 -21.84
C ARG A 425 -11.27 -9.88 -21.48
N ILE A 426 -12.23 -9.76 -20.55
CA ILE A 426 -13.13 -10.87 -20.22
C ILE A 426 -14.02 -11.19 -21.43
N VAL A 427 -14.48 -10.18 -22.18
CA VAL A 427 -15.26 -10.37 -23.41
C VAL A 427 -14.42 -10.98 -24.53
N GLU A 428 -13.19 -10.50 -24.71
CA GLU A 428 -12.28 -10.93 -25.78
C GLU A 428 -11.67 -12.32 -25.55
N SER A 429 -11.26 -12.61 -24.31
CA SER A 429 -10.41 -13.77 -23.95
C SER A 429 -11.03 -14.69 -22.89
N GLY A 430 -12.24 -14.36 -22.39
CA GLY A 430 -12.85 -15.07 -21.26
C GLY A 430 -12.09 -14.88 -19.94
N LEU A 431 -12.36 -15.76 -18.99
CA LEU A 431 -11.67 -15.77 -17.68
C LEU A 431 -10.24 -16.36 -17.74
N ALA A 432 -9.86 -16.95 -18.88
CA ALA A 432 -8.58 -17.63 -19.06
C ALA A 432 -8.25 -18.60 -17.91
N LEU A 433 -9.19 -19.51 -17.62
CA LEU A 433 -9.04 -20.50 -16.56
C LEU A 433 -7.83 -21.39 -16.91
N SER A 434 -6.75 -21.32 -16.11
CA SER A 434 -5.45 -22.02 -16.27
C SER A 434 -4.32 -21.35 -17.08
N ALA A 435 -4.52 -20.17 -17.66
CA ALA A 435 -3.44 -19.51 -18.42
C ALA A 435 -2.40 -18.88 -17.48
N SER A 436 -1.18 -19.44 -17.43
CA SER A 436 -0.04 -18.80 -16.77
C SER A 436 0.49 -17.64 -17.62
N SER A 437 0.04 -16.43 -17.34
CA SER A 437 0.51 -15.23 -18.06
C SER A 437 1.73 -14.62 -17.39
N GLY A 438 2.85 -15.35 -17.41
CA GLY A 438 4.15 -14.80 -17.01
C GLY A 438 4.78 -14.00 -18.16
N ILE A 439 5.49 -12.92 -17.81
CA ILE A 439 6.40 -12.23 -18.73
C ILE A 439 7.61 -13.15 -18.94
N LYS A 440 7.91 -13.53 -20.19
CA LYS A 440 9.07 -14.32 -20.56
C LYS A 440 10.24 -13.41 -20.93
N LYS A 441 11.46 -13.78 -20.51
CA LYS A 441 12.69 -13.15 -20.99
C LYS A 441 13.06 -13.77 -22.34
N VAL A 442 13.35 -12.93 -23.34
CA VAL A 442 13.76 -13.36 -24.69
C VAL A 442 15.15 -12.83 -25.03
N PRO A 443 15.92 -13.54 -25.88
CA PRO A 443 17.18 -13.03 -26.40
C PRO A 443 17.00 -11.69 -27.12
N VAL A 444 18.02 -10.83 -27.03
CA VAL A 444 17.98 -9.49 -27.65
C VAL A 444 17.78 -9.53 -29.16
N GLU A 445 18.34 -10.53 -29.86
CA GLU A 445 18.17 -10.70 -31.31
C GLU A 445 16.69 -10.91 -31.69
N GLN A 446 15.99 -11.75 -30.94
CA GLN A 446 14.56 -11.99 -31.14
C GLN A 446 13.76 -10.70 -30.89
N TYR A 447 14.07 -9.99 -29.81
CA TYR A 447 13.43 -8.70 -29.53
C TYR A 447 13.66 -7.69 -30.66
N GLN A 448 14.90 -7.58 -31.17
CA GLN A 448 15.27 -6.66 -32.22
C GLN A 448 14.51 -6.92 -33.52
N GLY A 449 14.28 -8.19 -33.87
CA GLY A 449 13.50 -8.60 -35.04
C GLY A 449 11.99 -8.30 -34.92
N GLU A 450 11.43 -8.39 -33.72
CA GLU A 450 9.98 -8.25 -33.48
C GLU A 450 9.52 -6.81 -33.20
N ILE A 451 10.39 -5.98 -32.61
CA ILE A 451 9.98 -4.69 -32.02
C ILE A 451 9.58 -3.65 -33.06
N LEU A 452 10.24 -3.57 -34.22
CA LEU A 452 9.91 -2.57 -35.25
C LEU A 452 8.52 -2.81 -35.84
N ALA A 453 8.19 -4.07 -36.15
CA ALA A 453 6.86 -4.44 -36.62
C ALA A 453 5.80 -4.15 -35.56
N SER A 454 6.11 -4.45 -34.29
CA SER A 454 5.25 -4.16 -33.15
C SER A 454 4.94 -2.66 -33.02
N LEU A 455 5.97 -1.81 -33.14
CA LEU A 455 5.85 -0.36 -32.99
C LEU A 455 5.16 0.31 -34.16
N LYS A 456 5.37 -0.13 -35.39
CA LYS A 456 4.66 0.42 -36.56
C LYS A 456 3.15 0.22 -36.49
N VAL A 457 2.66 -0.75 -35.73
CA VAL A 457 1.21 -0.87 -35.47
C VAL A 457 0.71 0.21 -34.50
N LEU A 458 1.54 0.61 -33.53
CA LEU A 458 1.19 1.64 -32.55
C LEU A 458 1.41 3.06 -33.07
N VAL A 459 2.47 3.24 -33.87
CA VAL A 459 2.90 4.50 -34.45
C VAL A 459 3.18 4.27 -35.94
N PRO A 460 2.15 4.30 -36.81
CA PRO A 460 2.32 4.00 -38.24
C PRO A 460 3.29 4.94 -38.96
N GLN A 461 3.38 6.18 -38.47
CA GLN A 461 4.23 7.25 -39.00
C GLN A 461 5.69 7.23 -38.50
N LEU A 462 6.13 6.13 -37.86
CA LEU A 462 7.48 6.00 -37.31
C LEU A 462 8.52 5.92 -38.43
N GLU A 463 9.44 6.89 -38.47
CA GLU A 463 10.49 6.98 -39.49
C GLU A 463 11.88 6.75 -38.89
N VAL A 464 12.46 5.57 -39.18
CA VAL A 464 13.76 5.15 -38.64
C VAL A 464 14.91 5.45 -39.60
N LEU A 465 15.96 6.11 -39.10
CA LEU A 465 17.23 6.37 -39.81
C LEU A 465 17.87 5.08 -40.33
N ARG A 466 18.54 5.15 -41.50
CA ARG A 466 19.18 3.96 -42.11
C ARG A 466 20.26 3.36 -41.22
N GLU A 467 21.10 4.20 -40.61
CA GLU A 467 22.20 3.78 -39.74
C GLU A 467 21.73 3.03 -38.49
N GLY A 468 20.58 3.44 -37.94
CA GLY A 468 19.96 2.76 -36.81
C GLY A 468 19.49 1.34 -37.13
N ARG A 469 19.09 1.07 -38.39
CA ARG A 469 18.63 -0.27 -38.81
C ARG A 469 19.75 -1.30 -38.88
N THR A 470 21.00 -0.87 -39.04
CA THR A 470 22.17 -1.74 -39.13
C THR A 470 22.87 -1.97 -37.79
N HIS A 471 22.44 -1.29 -36.72
CA HIS A 471 23.04 -1.42 -35.40
C HIS A 471 22.55 -2.71 -34.71
N THR A 472 23.47 -3.57 -34.26
CA THR A 472 23.14 -4.80 -33.54
C THR A 472 23.13 -4.57 -32.04
N LEU A 473 22.03 -4.91 -31.38
CA LEU A 473 21.92 -4.84 -29.92
C LEU A 473 22.67 -6.00 -29.26
N GLN A 474 23.23 -5.76 -28.06
CA GLN A 474 23.99 -6.76 -27.30
C GLN A 474 23.26 -7.14 -26.00
N ASP A 475 23.21 -8.43 -25.68
CA ASP A 475 22.65 -8.94 -24.43
C ASP A 475 23.44 -8.45 -23.20
N THR A 476 22.73 -8.16 -22.12
CA THR A 476 23.33 -7.86 -20.82
C THR A 476 22.42 -8.33 -19.68
N ALA A 477 22.94 -8.40 -18.46
CA ALA A 477 22.21 -8.86 -17.29
C ALA A 477 22.42 -7.93 -16.10
N VAL A 478 21.46 -7.92 -15.18
CA VAL A 478 21.61 -7.24 -13.90
C VAL A 478 22.54 -8.06 -13.01
N PRO A 479 23.54 -7.45 -12.36
CA PRO A 479 24.40 -8.15 -11.40
C PRO A 479 23.59 -8.83 -10.29
N THR A 480 23.98 -10.05 -9.94
CA THR A 480 23.39 -10.83 -8.84
C THR A 480 24.43 -11.12 -7.77
N LEU A 481 23.97 -11.40 -6.55
CA LEU A 481 24.86 -11.84 -5.48
C LEU A 481 25.36 -13.25 -5.78
N LYS A 482 26.65 -13.52 -5.52
CA LYS A 482 27.23 -14.87 -5.65
C LYS A 482 26.75 -15.84 -4.56
N GLY A 483 26.42 -15.31 -3.37
CA GLY A 483 26.14 -16.11 -2.19
C GLY A 483 27.41 -16.71 -1.56
N VAL A 484 27.37 -16.97 -0.25
CA VAL A 484 28.47 -17.65 0.47
C VAL A 484 28.44 -19.17 0.27
N ALA A 485 27.25 -19.73 0.03
CA ALA A 485 27.00 -21.16 -0.15
C ALA A 485 26.00 -21.40 -1.31
N PRO A 486 26.37 -21.07 -2.56
CA PRO A 486 25.48 -21.20 -3.72
C PRO A 486 24.99 -22.64 -3.96
N GLY A 487 25.74 -23.65 -3.55
CA GLY A 487 25.33 -25.06 -3.64
C GLY A 487 24.08 -25.42 -2.83
N LEU A 488 23.64 -24.56 -1.90
CA LEU A 488 22.41 -24.77 -1.12
C LEU A 488 21.15 -24.24 -1.80
N ILE A 489 21.25 -23.66 -3.02
CA ILE A 489 20.11 -23.03 -3.70
C ILE A 489 18.94 -23.99 -3.90
N ASP A 490 19.18 -25.22 -4.33
CA ASP A 490 18.14 -26.22 -4.57
C ASP A 490 17.45 -26.66 -3.27
N ILE A 491 18.22 -26.78 -2.19
CA ILE A 491 17.69 -27.12 -0.86
C ILE A 491 16.82 -25.97 -0.36
N TRP A 492 17.30 -24.73 -0.46
CA TRP A 492 16.54 -23.55 -0.04
C TRP A 492 15.25 -23.38 -0.84
N ASN A 493 15.30 -23.57 -2.16
CA ASN A 493 14.13 -23.54 -3.02
C ASN A 493 13.09 -24.61 -2.62
N LYS A 494 13.53 -25.85 -2.32
CA LYS A 494 12.63 -26.89 -1.81
C LYS A 494 12.00 -26.52 -0.47
N ILE A 495 12.77 -25.93 0.46
CA ILE A 495 12.27 -25.48 1.77
C ILE A 495 11.22 -24.38 1.61
N THR A 496 11.50 -23.38 0.77
CA THR A 496 10.58 -22.25 0.56
C THR A 496 9.29 -22.67 -0.16
N ILE A 497 9.38 -23.57 -1.14
CA ILE A 497 8.22 -24.19 -1.79
C ILE A 497 7.40 -24.99 -0.78
N LEU A 498 8.04 -25.92 -0.03
CA LEU A 498 7.35 -26.71 0.99
C LEU A 498 6.65 -25.82 2.03
N LYS A 499 7.32 -24.77 2.50
CA LYS A 499 6.72 -23.78 3.40
C LYS A 499 5.49 -23.12 2.77
N SER A 500 5.59 -22.67 1.53
CA SER A 500 4.48 -22.04 0.80
C SER A 500 3.29 -22.98 0.66
N ASP A 501 3.53 -24.22 0.25
CA ASP A 501 2.50 -25.24 0.07
C ASP A 501 1.81 -25.58 1.40
N LEU A 502 2.57 -25.76 2.48
CA LEU A 502 2.02 -26.00 3.81
C LEU A 502 1.16 -24.83 4.30
N VAL A 503 1.60 -23.59 4.09
CA VAL A 503 0.82 -22.39 4.46
C VAL A 503 -0.47 -22.31 3.64
N ASN A 504 -0.40 -22.52 2.33
CA ASN A 504 -1.57 -22.49 1.45
C ASN A 504 -2.59 -23.59 1.80
N VAL A 505 -2.12 -24.80 2.11
CA VAL A 505 -2.96 -25.91 2.59
C VAL A 505 -3.59 -25.54 3.93
N ALA A 506 -2.81 -24.99 4.87
CA ALA A 506 -3.32 -24.57 6.18
C ALA A 506 -4.41 -23.49 6.06
N LEU A 507 -4.18 -22.46 5.22
CA LEU A 507 -5.16 -21.41 4.93
C LEU A 507 -6.44 -22.02 4.33
N SER A 508 -6.30 -22.89 3.33
CA SER A 508 -7.43 -23.53 2.64
C SER A 508 -8.27 -24.42 3.57
N LEU A 509 -7.61 -25.16 4.47
CA LEU A 509 -8.28 -26.04 5.43
C LEU A 509 -8.81 -25.30 6.67
N SER A 510 -8.28 -24.12 6.99
CA SER A 510 -8.68 -23.37 8.19
C SER A 510 -10.16 -22.95 8.18
N VAL A 511 -10.69 -22.56 7.02
CA VAL A 511 -12.08 -22.12 6.87
C VAL A 511 -13.09 -23.27 7.02
N PRO A 512 -13.00 -24.42 6.30
CA PRO A 512 -13.90 -25.54 6.54
C PRO A 512 -13.73 -26.12 7.95
N TYR A 513 -12.53 -26.05 8.52
CA TYR A 513 -12.30 -26.46 9.90
C TYR A 513 -13.03 -25.55 10.91
N LEU A 514 -12.99 -24.23 10.70
CA LEU A 514 -13.76 -23.28 11.51
C LEU A 514 -15.26 -23.52 11.38
N LEU A 515 -15.77 -23.83 10.17
CA LEU A 515 -17.18 -24.21 9.97
C LEU A 515 -17.56 -25.44 10.78
N TYR A 516 -16.69 -26.46 10.77
CA TYR A 516 -16.90 -27.67 11.55
C TYR A 516 -16.93 -27.39 13.06
N LEU A 517 -15.99 -26.58 13.56
CA LEU A 517 -15.96 -26.17 14.96
C LEU A 517 -17.21 -25.37 15.34
N TRP A 518 -17.64 -24.45 14.49
CA TRP A 518 -18.87 -23.69 14.71
C TRP A 518 -20.11 -24.56 14.80
N LYS A 519 -20.21 -25.62 13.99
CA LYS A 519 -21.32 -26.59 14.07
C LYS A 519 -21.29 -27.41 15.37
N ARG A 520 -20.11 -27.69 15.92
CA ARG A 520 -19.94 -28.51 17.14
C ARG A 520 -19.96 -27.72 18.44
N GLU A 521 -19.39 -26.52 18.45
CA GLU A 521 -19.20 -25.67 19.63
C GLU A 521 -19.78 -24.26 19.36
N PRO A 522 -21.10 -24.13 19.08
CA PRO A 522 -21.68 -22.88 18.58
C PRO A 522 -21.57 -21.72 19.57
N GLU A 523 -21.67 -21.97 20.88
CA GLU A 523 -21.57 -20.92 21.91
C GLU A 523 -20.19 -20.25 21.91
N ARG A 524 -19.13 -21.04 21.69
CA ARG A 524 -17.73 -20.57 21.77
C ARG A 524 -17.28 -19.75 20.58
N TYR A 525 -17.80 -20.05 19.38
CA TYR A 525 -17.39 -19.40 18.12
C TYR A 525 -18.50 -18.54 17.51
N SER A 526 -19.57 -18.28 18.25
CA SER A 526 -20.69 -17.43 17.80
C SER A 526 -20.28 -15.98 17.52
N THR A 527 -19.21 -15.49 18.15
CA THR A 527 -18.67 -14.14 17.92
C THR A 527 -17.90 -14.03 16.60
N GLU A 528 -17.43 -15.16 16.07
CA GLU A 528 -16.57 -15.22 14.89
C GLU A 528 -17.36 -15.53 13.60
N GLU A 529 -18.70 -15.53 13.65
CA GLU A 529 -19.55 -15.87 12.50
C GLU A 529 -19.31 -14.96 11.29
N ASP A 530 -19.18 -13.65 11.51
CA ASP A 530 -18.89 -12.69 10.44
C ASP A 530 -17.48 -12.90 9.86
N LEU A 531 -16.49 -13.25 10.68
CA LEU A 531 -15.13 -13.55 10.24
C LEU A 531 -15.05 -14.88 9.48
N PHE A 532 -15.85 -15.88 9.89
CA PHE A 532 -16.02 -17.11 9.12
C PHE A 532 -16.62 -16.82 7.73
N ALA A 533 -17.69 -16.03 7.66
CA ALA A 533 -18.33 -15.65 6.41
C ALA A 533 -17.34 -14.92 5.48
N LEU A 534 -16.55 -13.99 6.03
CA LEU A 534 -15.46 -13.34 5.30
C LEU A 534 -14.38 -14.32 4.86
N GLY A 535 -14.03 -15.31 5.68
CA GLY A 535 -13.12 -16.38 5.29
C GLY A 535 -13.61 -17.18 4.09
N VAL A 536 -14.91 -17.47 4.01
CA VAL A 536 -15.51 -18.12 2.82
C VAL A 536 -15.45 -17.21 1.59
N GLY A 537 -15.80 -15.92 1.75
CA GLY A 537 -15.66 -14.93 0.67
C GLY A 537 -14.20 -14.77 0.20
N ALA A 538 -13.24 -14.80 1.12
CA ALA A 538 -11.82 -14.71 0.82
C ALA A 538 -11.27 -15.98 0.14
N LEU A 539 -11.78 -17.17 0.49
CA LEU A 539 -11.49 -18.41 -0.26
C LEU A 539 -11.93 -18.27 -1.72
N PHE A 540 -13.15 -17.79 -1.94
CA PHE A 540 -13.65 -17.54 -3.29
C PHE A 540 -12.77 -16.53 -4.05
N GLY A 541 -12.45 -15.39 -3.42
CA GLY A 541 -11.57 -14.39 -4.01
C GLY A 541 -10.16 -14.91 -4.33
N ALA A 542 -9.57 -15.71 -3.42
CA ALA A 542 -8.28 -16.34 -3.65
C ALA A 542 -8.33 -17.35 -4.81
N MET A 543 -9.40 -18.15 -4.92
CA MET A 543 -9.59 -19.07 -6.05
C MET A 543 -9.72 -18.30 -7.37
N LEU A 544 -10.45 -17.18 -7.40
CA LEU A 544 -10.57 -16.36 -8.61
C LEU A 544 -9.19 -15.90 -9.12
N PHE A 545 -8.33 -15.35 -8.26
CA PHE A 545 -6.98 -14.93 -8.69
C PHE A 545 -6.06 -16.10 -9.02
N ARG A 546 -6.24 -17.25 -8.36
CA ARG A 546 -5.42 -18.44 -8.62
C ARG A 546 -5.75 -19.08 -9.96
N PHE A 547 -7.03 -19.11 -10.33
CA PHE A 547 -7.49 -19.84 -11.51
C PHE A 547 -7.77 -18.95 -12.71
N SER A 548 -8.07 -17.65 -12.55
CA SER A 548 -8.30 -16.74 -13.68
C SER A 548 -7.02 -15.98 -14.05
N GLY A 549 -6.41 -16.34 -15.19
CA GLY A 549 -5.29 -15.59 -15.75
C GLY A 549 -5.67 -14.14 -16.08
N THR A 550 -6.91 -13.90 -16.51
CA THR A 550 -7.41 -12.55 -16.82
C THR A 550 -7.47 -11.68 -15.55
N LEU A 551 -8.10 -12.15 -14.47
CA LEU A 551 -8.22 -11.37 -13.23
C LEU A 551 -6.86 -11.19 -12.53
N ALA A 552 -6.00 -12.21 -12.57
CA ALA A 552 -4.64 -12.16 -12.03
C ALA A 552 -3.79 -11.03 -12.64
N GLN A 553 -3.97 -10.73 -13.94
CA GLN A 553 -3.24 -9.65 -14.59
C GLN A 553 -3.69 -8.25 -14.13
N PHE A 554 -4.96 -8.09 -13.76
CA PHE A 554 -5.53 -6.79 -13.36
C PHE A 554 -5.36 -6.51 -11.87
N TYR A 555 -5.52 -7.52 -11.04
CA TYR A 555 -5.29 -7.45 -9.61
C TYR A 555 -4.15 -8.41 -9.31
N ASN A 556 -2.92 -7.87 -9.23
CA ASN A 556 -1.72 -8.70 -9.09
C ASN A 556 -1.93 -9.79 -7.99
N PRO A 557 -1.59 -11.06 -8.28
CA PRO A 557 -1.97 -12.18 -7.41
C PRO A 557 -1.40 -12.10 -6.01
N GLU A 558 -0.19 -11.56 -5.85
CA GLU A 558 0.48 -11.37 -4.57
C GLU A 558 -0.29 -10.36 -3.71
N ARG A 559 -0.80 -9.27 -4.31
CA ARG A 559 -1.69 -8.30 -3.64
C ARG A 559 -3.05 -8.90 -3.30
N GLY A 560 -3.59 -9.75 -4.18
CA GLY A 560 -4.80 -10.54 -3.97
C GLY A 560 -4.68 -11.45 -2.75
N ALA A 561 -3.57 -12.21 -2.69
CA ALA A 561 -3.26 -13.08 -1.57
C ALA A 561 -3.09 -12.31 -0.26
N LEU A 562 -2.39 -11.17 -0.28
CA LEU A 562 -2.25 -10.32 0.90
C LEU A 562 -3.61 -9.83 1.43
N LEU A 563 -4.53 -9.45 0.53
CA LEU A 563 -5.89 -9.06 0.92
C LEU A 563 -6.65 -10.24 1.53
N SER A 564 -6.65 -11.41 0.89
CA SER A 564 -7.30 -12.60 1.42
C SER A 564 -6.73 -13.03 2.77
N ASN A 565 -5.43 -12.83 3.00
CA ASN A 565 -4.77 -13.10 4.28
C ASN A 565 -5.33 -12.27 5.44
N LEU A 566 -5.85 -11.05 5.21
CA LEU A 566 -6.56 -10.28 6.26
C LEU A 566 -7.72 -11.10 6.83
N TYR A 567 -8.49 -11.76 5.95
CA TYR A 567 -9.68 -12.54 6.32
C TYR A 567 -9.35 -13.97 6.79
N PHE A 568 -8.28 -14.59 6.29
CA PHE A 568 -7.85 -15.91 6.76
C PHE A 568 -7.14 -15.91 8.11
N SER A 569 -6.67 -14.75 8.57
CA SER A 569 -5.87 -14.63 9.79
C SER A 569 -6.54 -15.28 11.01
N VAL A 570 -7.83 -15.01 11.25
CA VAL A 570 -8.58 -15.55 12.40
C VAL A 570 -8.92 -17.04 12.23
N PRO A 571 -9.47 -17.53 11.11
CA PRO A 571 -9.64 -18.96 10.88
C PRO A 571 -8.35 -19.77 11.08
N LEU A 572 -7.22 -19.29 10.53
CA LEU A 572 -5.92 -19.94 10.68
C LEU A 572 -5.49 -19.96 12.15
N ALA A 573 -5.67 -18.85 12.87
CA ALA A 573 -5.34 -18.78 14.28
C ALA A 573 -6.14 -19.76 15.14
N VAL A 574 -7.45 -19.92 14.88
CA VAL A 574 -8.28 -20.92 15.57
C VAL A 574 -7.76 -22.33 15.30
N ALA A 575 -7.39 -22.64 14.04
CA ALA A 575 -6.81 -23.93 13.68
C ALA A 575 -5.46 -24.19 14.39
N ILE A 576 -4.59 -23.18 14.48
CA ILE A 576 -3.33 -23.22 15.24
C ILE A 576 -3.63 -23.49 16.71
N MET A 577 -4.57 -22.76 17.31
CA MET A 577 -4.90 -22.89 18.73
C MET A 577 -5.50 -24.25 19.09
N ARG A 578 -6.28 -24.87 18.20
CA ARG A 578 -6.70 -26.25 18.44
C ARG A 578 -5.51 -27.19 18.39
N SER A 579 -4.65 -27.07 17.37
CA SER A 579 -3.46 -27.91 17.21
C SER A 579 -2.49 -27.80 18.40
N ILE A 580 -2.37 -26.61 18.99
CA ILE A 580 -1.58 -26.37 20.20
C ILE A 580 -2.05 -27.24 21.37
N ARG A 581 -3.35 -27.55 21.50
CA ARG A 581 -3.84 -28.42 22.59
C ARG A 581 -3.31 -29.86 22.48
N TRP A 582 -3.03 -30.34 21.28
CA TRP A 582 -2.59 -31.71 21.03
C TRP A 582 -1.07 -31.82 20.94
N ARG A 583 -0.43 -30.90 20.22
CA ARG A 583 0.99 -30.93 19.89
C ARG A 583 1.61 -29.52 20.00
N PRO A 584 1.71 -28.94 21.21
CA PRO A 584 2.06 -27.53 21.37
C PRO A 584 3.48 -27.18 20.92
N LYS A 585 4.46 -28.06 21.18
CA LYS A 585 5.86 -27.85 20.77
C LYS A 585 6.00 -27.91 19.25
N LEU A 586 5.47 -28.98 18.63
CA LEU A 586 5.51 -29.16 17.17
C LEU A 586 4.79 -28.02 16.43
N THR A 587 3.57 -27.67 16.86
CA THR A 587 2.81 -26.58 16.23
C THR A 587 3.57 -25.26 16.31
N GLY A 588 4.13 -24.94 17.49
CA GLY A 588 4.96 -23.75 17.67
C GLY A 588 6.18 -23.74 16.78
N THR A 589 6.95 -24.83 16.77
CA THR A 589 8.12 -24.94 15.90
C THR A 589 7.75 -24.78 14.43
N LEU A 590 6.69 -25.42 13.94
CA LEU A 590 6.28 -25.31 12.54
C LEU A 590 5.87 -23.89 12.16
N VAL A 591 5.02 -23.24 12.95
CA VAL A 591 4.53 -21.88 12.66
C VAL A 591 5.65 -20.85 12.76
N ILE A 592 6.45 -20.91 13.82
CA ILE A 592 7.56 -19.96 14.04
C ILE A 592 8.67 -20.16 12.99
N SER A 593 8.98 -21.41 12.62
CA SER A 593 9.94 -21.68 11.54
C SER A 593 9.42 -21.23 10.18
N ALA A 594 8.14 -21.48 9.86
CA ALA A 594 7.54 -21.01 8.62
C ALA A 594 7.58 -19.48 8.52
N MET A 595 7.27 -18.79 9.63
CA MET A 595 7.36 -17.33 9.75
C MET A 595 8.80 -16.85 9.55
N ALA A 596 9.78 -17.44 10.24
CA ALA A 596 11.18 -17.06 10.14
C ALA A 596 11.73 -17.27 8.71
N ILE A 597 11.41 -18.40 8.07
CA ILE A 597 11.78 -18.69 6.68
C ILE A 597 11.15 -17.66 5.74
N ALA A 598 9.87 -17.34 5.93
CA ALA A 598 9.18 -16.35 5.11
C ALA A 598 9.83 -14.97 5.23
N MET A 599 10.08 -14.48 6.44
CA MET A 599 10.75 -13.19 6.63
C MET A 599 12.17 -13.18 6.11
N PHE A 600 12.95 -14.24 6.34
CA PHE A 600 14.34 -14.34 5.88
C PHE A 600 14.44 -14.29 4.35
N ASP A 601 13.51 -14.92 3.64
CA ASP A 601 13.45 -14.89 2.18
C ASP A 601 12.92 -13.55 1.64
N VAL A 602 11.82 -13.02 2.20
CA VAL A 602 11.22 -11.74 1.77
C VAL A 602 12.12 -10.54 2.03
N PHE A 603 12.89 -10.57 3.12
CA PHE A 603 13.89 -9.55 3.43
C PHE A 603 15.15 -9.68 2.56
N GLY A 604 15.25 -10.76 1.76
CA GLY A 604 16.36 -11.00 0.85
C GLY A 604 17.63 -11.51 1.51
N LEU A 605 17.60 -11.83 2.81
CA LEU A 605 18.76 -12.34 3.54
C LEU A 605 19.21 -13.70 3.01
N SER A 606 18.28 -14.50 2.48
CA SER A 606 18.59 -15.74 1.77
C SER A 606 19.55 -15.53 0.60
N ARG A 607 19.54 -14.37 -0.06
CA ARG A 607 20.38 -14.07 -1.23
C ARG A 607 21.85 -13.89 -0.88
N PHE A 608 22.19 -13.51 0.35
CA PHE A 608 23.58 -13.54 0.81
C PHE A 608 24.08 -14.97 1.04
N LEU A 609 23.18 -15.90 1.36
CA LEU A 609 23.54 -17.31 1.55
C LEU A 609 23.68 -18.02 0.21
N ILE A 610 22.63 -18.03 -0.61
CA ILE A 610 22.55 -18.87 -1.81
C ILE A 610 22.82 -18.12 -3.13
N GLY A 611 22.95 -16.80 -3.08
CA GLY A 611 23.10 -15.96 -4.28
C GLY A 611 21.77 -15.61 -4.95
N GLY A 612 21.86 -14.91 -6.09
CA GLY A 612 20.73 -14.44 -6.88
C GLY A 612 20.39 -12.96 -6.70
N GLY A 613 19.25 -12.54 -7.25
CA GLY A 613 18.77 -11.16 -7.18
C GLY A 613 18.29 -10.81 -5.77
N ALA A 614 18.87 -9.77 -5.18
CA ALA A 614 18.49 -9.25 -3.86
C ALA A 614 17.51 -8.06 -3.98
N PRO A 615 16.57 -7.92 -3.04
CA PRO A 615 15.72 -6.73 -2.98
C PRO A 615 16.55 -5.48 -2.69
N SER A 616 16.08 -4.35 -3.21
CA SER A 616 16.80 -3.08 -3.10
C SER A 616 16.94 -2.58 -1.66
N SER A 617 16.16 -3.08 -0.70
CA SER A 617 16.25 -2.71 0.73
C SER A 617 17.58 -3.09 1.40
N ILE A 618 18.36 -4.01 0.82
CA ILE A 618 19.61 -4.54 1.41
C ILE A 618 20.81 -4.48 0.47
N VAL A 619 20.66 -3.98 -0.75
CA VAL A 619 21.76 -3.80 -1.71
C VAL A 619 21.65 -2.44 -2.40
N GLY A 620 22.80 -1.84 -2.71
CA GLY A 620 22.88 -0.56 -3.40
C GLY A 620 22.32 -0.61 -4.83
N GLN A 621 22.62 -1.71 -5.55
CA GLN A 621 22.14 -1.97 -6.91
C GLN A 621 21.40 -3.31 -6.98
N SER A 622 20.19 -3.31 -7.52
CA SER A 622 19.38 -4.48 -7.84
C SER A 622 18.51 -4.25 -9.06
N GLU A 623 17.88 -5.32 -9.56
CA GLU A 623 16.91 -5.22 -10.65
C GLU A 623 15.74 -4.29 -10.27
N SER A 624 15.30 -4.31 -9.01
CA SER A 624 14.24 -3.42 -8.53
C SER A 624 14.69 -1.95 -8.52
N SER A 625 15.93 -1.66 -8.06
CA SER A 625 16.41 -0.27 -8.06
C SER A 625 16.58 0.29 -9.47
N GLU A 626 17.06 -0.52 -10.41
CA GLU A 626 17.19 -0.09 -11.80
C GLU A 626 15.84 0.09 -12.52
N ARG A 627 14.79 -0.56 -12.03
CA ARG A 627 13.47 -0.45 -12.64
C ARG A 627 12.69 0.73 -12.08
N PHE A 628 12.80 1.03 -10.79
CA PHE A 628 11.78 1.81 -10.12
C PHE A 628 12.30 3.04 -9.36
N PHE A 629 13.61 3.21 -9.22
CA PHE A 629 14.16 4.34 -8.47
C PHE A 629 14.28 5.53 -9.39
N VAL A 630 13.57 6.59 -9.05
CA VAL A 630 13.70 7.89 -9.72
C VAL A 630 14.58 8.78 -8.86
N SER A 631 15.67 9.28 -9.45
CA SER A 631 16.52 10.31 -8.85
C SER A 631 15.90 11.69 -9.01
N GLU A 632 16.38 12.67 -8.24
CA GLU A 632 15.91 14.05 -8.37
C GLU A 632 16.27 14.65 -9.74
N ALA A 633 17.44 14.29 -10.29
CA ALA A 633 17.89 14.70 -11.62
C ALA A 633 16.98 14.19 -12.75
N GLU A 634 16.50 12.94 -12.66
CA GLU A 634 15.54 12.37 -13.61
C GLU A 634 14.16 13.03 -13.52
N TYR A 635 13.71 13.36 -12.30
CA TYR A 635 12.48 14.13 -12.12
C TYR A 635 12.59 15.54 -12.72
N ASN A 636 13.71 16.22 -12.50
CA ASN A 636 13.97 17.53 -13.09
C ASN A 636 14.03 17.48 -14.63
N ALA A 637 14.57 16.40 -15.19
CA ALA A 637 14.55 16.17 -16.63
C ALA A 637 13.10 16.05 -17.15
N ALA A 638 12.24 15.32 -16.45
CA ALA A 638 10.82 15.21 -16.79
C ALA A 638 10.09 16.56 -16.71
N LEU A 639 10.37 17.38 -15.70
CA LEU A 639 9.85 18.75 -15.60
C LEU A 639 10.34 19.65 -16.75
N TRP A 640 11.63 19.53 -17.10
CA TRP A 640 12.18 20.25 -18.26
C TRP A 640 11.45 19.85 -19.55
N ALA A 641 11.25 18.56 -19.78
CA ALA A 641 10.50 18.08 -20.95
C ALA A 641 9.05 18.57 -20.95
N GLN A 642 8.37 18.54 -19.81
CA GLN A 642 7.01 19.05 -19.67
C GLN A 642 6.91 20.53 -20.07
N ALA A 643 7.93 21.34 -19.78
CA ALA A 643 7.96 22.77 -20.07
C ALA A 643 8.41 23.10 -21.50
N HIS A 644 9.31 22.31 -22.10
CA HIS A 644 9.99 22.66 -23.35
C HIS A 644 9.56 21.84 -24.57
N ILE A 645 9.06 20.61 -24.38
CA ILE A 645 8.71 19.75 -25.51
C ILE A 645 7.29 20.08 -25.99
N PRO A 646 7.12 20.45 -27.28
CA PRO A 646 5.81 20.78 -27.83
C PRO A 646 4.80 19.63 -27.74
N LYS A 647 3.52 20.00 -27.73
CA LYS A 647 2.41 19.04 -27.80
C LYS A 647 2.53 18.20 -29.08
N ASN A 648 2.20 16.91 -28.98
CA ASN A 648 2.24 15.90 -30.05
C ASN A 648 3.64 15.44 -30.51
N ASN A 649 4.73 16.08 -30.07
CA ASN A 649 6.08 15.57 -30.33
C ASN A 649 6.27 14.22 -29.62
N LEU A 650 7.14 13.39 -30.17
CA LEU A 650 7.43 12.06 -29.63
C LEU A 650 8.60 12.14 -28.65
N VAL A 651 8.45 11.56 -27.47
CA VAL A 651 9.54 11.31 -26.51
C VAL A 651 9.74 9.80 -26.44
N GLN A 652 10.93 9.32 -26.80
CA GLN A 652 11.32 7.92 -26.74
C GLN A 652 12.29 7.65 -25.58
N THR A 653 12.04 6.56 -24.87
CA THR A 653 12.84 6.09 -23.73
C THR A 653 12.69 4.57 -23.62
N ASP A 654 13.51 3.89 -22.81
CA ASP A 654 13.25 2.48 -22.52
C ASP A 654 12.00 2.32 -21.66
N GLN A 655 11.68 1.05 -21.39
CA GLN A 655 10.52 0.67 -20.62
C GLN A 655 10.46 1.31 -19.21
N TYR A 656 11.60 1.65 -18.60
CA TYR A 656 11.62 2.15 -17.21
C TYR A 656 11.97 3.64 -17.11
N GLY A 657 12.63 4.24 -18.09
CA GLY A 657 12.84 5.69 -18.15
C GLY A 657 11.52 6.47 -18.29
N LYS A 658 10.46 5.83 -18.82
CA LYS A 658 9.09 6.39 -18.85
C LYS A 658 8.61 6.83 -17.47
N ILE A 659 9.08 6.16 -16.41
CA ILE A 659 8.59 6.29 -15.04
C ILE A 659 8.84 7.70 -14.50
N ALA A 660 10.00 8.30 -14.82
CA ALA A 660 10.29 9.68 -14.44
C ALA A 660 9.24 10.66 -15.00
N PHE A 661 8.73 10.39 -16.21
CA PHE A 661 7.69 11.21 -16.85
C PHE A 661 6.27 10.93 -16.34
N LEU A 662 6.03 9.85 -15.60
CA LEU A 662 4.73 9.61 -14.94
C LEU A 662 4.50 10.58 -13.77
N ASN A 663 5.59 11.06 -13.13
CA ASN A 663 5.53 12.07 -12.07
C ASN A 663 5.16 13.47 -12.58
N ALA A 664 5.59 13.79 -13.78
CA ALA A 664 5.44 15.09 -14.42
C ALA A 664 4.94 14.91 -15.86
N PRO A 665 3.70 14.43 -16.05
CA PRO A 665 3.19 14.13 -17.38
C PRO A 665 3.10 15.41 -18.22
N GLY A 666 3.78 15.43 -19.37
CA GLY A 666 3.68 16.51 -20.35
C GLY A 666 2.59 16.31 -21.40
N LYS A 667 2.53 17.23 -22.37
CA LYS A 667 1.57 17.19 -23.51
C LYS A 667 2.12 16.43 -24.73
N TYR A 668 3.33 15.90 -24.62
CA TYR A 668 3.99 15.10 -25.66
C TYR A 668 3.51 13.64 -25.63
N ASN A 669 3.77 12.92 -26.72
CA ASN A 669 3.51 11.49 -26.82
C ASN A 669 4.72 10.72 -26.29
N LEU A 670 4.54 9.96 -25.20
CA LEU A 670 5.61 9.15 -24.62
C LEU A 670 5.57 7.73 -25.19
N LEU A 671 6.67 7.29 -25.78
CA LEU A 671 6.85 5.94 -26.29
C LEU A 671 7.97 5.22 -25.52
N SER A 672 7.58 4.15 -24.81
CA SER A 672 8.46 3.36 -23.95
C SER A 672 9.22 2.27 -24.69
N ALA A 673 9.73 2.61 -25.87
CA ALA A 673 10.61 1.77 -26.64
C ALA A 673 11.59 2.66 -27.39
N TYR A 674 12.88 2.45 -27.16
CA TYR A 674 13.93 3.11 -27.90
C TYR A 674 15.09 2.15 -28.10
N ALA A 675 15.55 2.07 -29.33
CA ALA A 675 16.75 1.39 -29.77
C ALA A 675 17.05 1.95 -31.17
N PRO A 676 18.29 1.92 -31.65
CA PRO A 676 18.66 2.54 -32.92
C PRO A 676 17.76 2.10 -34.08
N ASN A 677 17.33 0.84 -34.11
CA ASN A 677 16.49 0.28 -35.17
C ASN A 677 14.99 0.65 -35.11
N ILE A 678 14.57 1.41 -34.09
CA ILE A 678 13.17 1.83 -33.85
C ILE A 678 13.04 3.30 -33.45
N LEU A 679 14.12 4.06 -33.55
CA LEU A 679 14.14 5.46 -33.17
C LEU A 679 13.57 6.32 -34.31
N ASP A 680 12.55 7.13 -34.01
CA ASP A 680 12.09 8.15 -34.94
C ASP A 680 13.12 9.28 -34.98
N TRP A 681 13.50 9.70 -36.18
CA TRP A 681 14.50 10.77 -36.34
C TRP A 681 14.03 12.13 -35.78
N ARG A 682 12.72 12.32 -35.56
CA ARG A 682 12.14 13.54 -34.98
C ARG A 682 11.88 13.45 -33.48
N ALA A 683 12.11 12.29 -32.87
CA ALA A 683 11.82 12.11 -31.45
C ALA A 683 12.85 12.83 -30.57
N PHE A 684 12.38 13.27 -29.41
CA PHE A 684 13.26 13.50 -28.28
C PHE A 684 13.62 12.16 -27.67
N VAL A 685 14.89 11.91 -27.41
CA VAL A 685 15.37 10.66 -26.81
C VAL A 685 15.79 10.93 -25.38
N TYR A 686 15.30 10.13 -24.43
CA TYR A 686 15.66 10.26 -23.03
C TYR A 686 16.44 9.04 -22.56
N GLU A 687 17.60 9.31 -21.93
CA GLU A 687 18.39 8.34 -21.20
C GLU A 687 18.31 8.61 -19.70
N SER A 688 17.82 7.61 -18.96
CA SER A 688 17.72 7.58 -17.51
C SER A 688 19.07 7.33 -16.83
N LYS A 689 19.10 7.35 -15.49
CA LYS A 689 20.30 7.04 -14.69
C LYS A 689 20.88 5.68 -15.06
N VAL A 690 20.01 4.70 -15.26
CA VAL A 690 20.39 3.32 -15.56
C VAL A 690 20.98 3.21 -16.97
N ASN A 691 20.47 4.00 -17.91
CA ASN A 691 21.02 4.02 -19.26
C ASN A 691 22.43 4.63 -19.26
N LEU A 692 22.62 5.76 -18.56
CA LEU A 692 23.89 6.50 -18.54
C LEU A 692 24.97 5.86 -17.67
N ILE A 693 24.62 5.36 -16.48
CA ILE A 693 25.58 4.89 -15.48
C ILE A 693 25.76 3.37 -15.55
N ASN A 694 24.66 2.64 -15.72
CA ASN A 694 24.70 1.17 -15.74
C ASN A 694 24.85 0.60 -17.15
N HIS A 695 24.74 1.44 -18.19
CA HIS A 695 24.77 1.05 -19.61
C HIS A 695 23.79 -0.08 -19.94
N ARG A 696 22.62 -0.06 -19.29
CA ARG A 696 21.55 -1.05 -19.49
C ARG A 696 20.25 -0.39 -19.90
N SER A 697 19.63 -0.95 -20.92
CA SER A 697 18.29 -0.58 -21.39
C SER A 697 17.37 -1.80 -21.37
N ARG A 698 16.07 -1.57 -21.20
CA ARG A 698 15.07 -2.65 -21.14
C ARG A 698 14.00 -2.52 -22.22
N GLY A 699 13.78 -3.61 -22.94
CA GLY A 699 12.80 -3.70 -24.02
C GLY A 699 11.59 -4.55 -23.63
N GLU A 700 10.42 -4.21 -24.18
CA GLU A 700 9.19 -4.99 -24.07
C GLU A 700 8.46 -5.02 -25.42
N THR A 701 7.94 -6.17 -25.84
CA THR A 701 7.17 -6.30 -27.09
C THR A 701 5.66 -6.12 -26.88
N LYS A 702 4.90 -6.00 -27.98
CA LYS A 702 3.49 -5.54 -28.07
C LYS A 702 2.49 -6.15 -27.07
N ASN A 703 2.71 -7.39 -26.62
CA ASN A 703 1.77 -8.09 -25.73
C ASN A 703 2.22 -8.11 -24.26
N SER A 704 3.29 -7.40 -23.90
CA SER A 704 3.92 -7.48 -22.57
C SER A 704 4.37 -8.90 -22.18
N HIS A 705 4.47 -9.80 -23.15
CA HIS A 705 4.83 -11.19 -22.92
C HIS A 705 6.33 -11.44 -23.05
N HIS A 706 7.06 -10.61 -23.79
CA HIS A 706 8.50 -10.74 -23.97
C HIS A 706 9.21 -9.48 -23.47
N THR A 707 10.19 -9.66 -22.60
CA THR A 707 11.10 -8.61 -22.14
C THR A 707 12.55 -8.99 -22.39
N THR A 708 13.40 -8.00 -22.55
CA THR A 708 14.83 -8.22 -22.70
C THR A 708 15.63 -7.09 -22.07
N ILE A 709 16.93 -7.33 -21.83
CA ILE A 709 17.88 -6.34 -21.32
C ILE A 709 19.05 -6.30 -22.28
N TYR A 710 19.35 -5.12 -22.81
CA TYR A 710 20.45 -4.91 -23.75
C TYR A 710 21.36 -3.78 -23.29
N VAL A 711 22.58 -3.77 -23.82
CA VAL A 711 23.54 -2.67 -23.62
C VAL A 711 22.96 -1.39 -24.20
N THR A 712 22.94 -0.32 -23.39
CA THR A 712 22.46 0.99 -23.84
C THR A 712 23.34 1.50 -24.99
N PRO A 713 22.75 1.87 -26.14
CA PRO A 713 23.51 2.34 -27.29
C PRO A 713 23.84 3.85 -27.19
N THR A 714 24.36 4.30 -26.04
CA THR A 714 24.64 5.72 -25.76
C THR A 714 25.56 6.35 -26.80
N LYS A 715 26.60 5.62 -27.25
CA LYS A 715 27.48 6.09 -28.32
C LYS A 715 26.74 6.40 -29.62
N TYR A 716 25.75 5.58 -29.99
CA TYR A 716 24.94 5.85 -31.18
C TYR A 716 24.18 7.17 -31.04
N PHE A 717 23.64 7.47 -29.86
CA PHE A 717 22.93 8.74 -29.63
C PHE A 717 23.88 9.94 -29.62
N ASP A 718 25.04 9.82 -28.95
CA ASP A 718 26.06 10.87 -28.93
C ASP A 718 26.59 11.20 -30.34
N ASP A 719 26.70 10.20 -31.22
CA ASP A 719 27.19 10.37 -32.59
C ASP A 719 26.13 10.94 -33.55
N ASN A 720 24.83 10.77 -33.26
CA ASN A 720 23.73 11.05 -34.21
C ASN A 720 22.76 12.15 -33.79
N TYR A 721 22.72 12.53 -32.51
CA TYR A 721 21.75 13.49 -31.97
C TYR A 721 22.43 14.57 -31.13
N ARG A 722 21.76 15.71 -30.95
CA ARG A 722 22.29 16.79 -30.10
C ARG A 722 21.71 16.68 -28.71
N VAL A 723 22.57 16.86 -27.70
CA VAL A 723 22.13 16.95 -26.31
C VAL A 723 21.39 18.27 -26.08
N VAL A 724 20.12 18.19 -25.70
CA VAL A 724 19.26 19.37 -25.41
C VAL A 724 19.03 19.59 -23.92
N TYR A 725 19.24 18.55 -23.11
CA TYR A 725 19.25 18.62 -21.64
C TYR A 725 20.27 17.61 -21.11
N SER A 726 21.04 18.00 -20.09
CA SER A 726 21.97 17.08 -19.42
C SER A 726 22.10 17.42 -17.94
N SER A 727 22.18 16.37 -17.14
CA SER A 727 22.49 16.37 -15.71
C SER A 727 23.35 15.16 -15.40
N GLU A 728 23.75 14.98 -14.13
CA GLU A 728 24.55 13.84 -13.69
C GLU A 728 23.89 12.48 -13.99
N PHE A 729 22.56 12.38 -13.88
CA PHE A 729 21.83 11.11 -13.99
C PHE A 729 20.73 11.10 -15.04
N ALA A 730 20.61 12.13 -15.87
CA ALA A 730 19.61 12.18 -16.92
C ALA A 730 20.09 13.02 -18.11
N ARG A 731 19.79 12.55 -19.33
CA ARG A 731 20.15 13.23 -20.57
C ARG A 731 19.01 13.14 -21.57
N MET A 732 18.78 14.23 -22.30
CA MET A 732 17.88 14.24 -23.46
C MET A 732 18.59 14.67 -24.72
N TYR A 733 18.20 14.03 -25.81
CA TYR A 733 18.69 14.30 -27.15
C TYR A 733 17.54 14.73 -28.07
N HIS A 734 17.86 15.50 -29.11
CA HIS A 734 16.97 15.81 -30.22
C HIS A 734 17.74 15.94 -31.54
#